data_AF-A0A5M6CNH9-F1
#
_entry.id   AF-A0A5M6CNH9-F1
#
_cell.length_a   1.000
_cell.length_b   1.000
_cell.length_c   1.000
_cell.angle_alpha   90.00
_cell.angle_beta   90.00
_cell.angle_gamma   90.00
#
_symmetry.space_group_name_H-M   'P 1'
#
loop_
_entity.id
_entity.type
_entity.pdbx_description
1 polymer ?
#
loop_
_entity_poly.entity_id
_entity_poly.type
_entity_poly.pdbx_seq_one_letter_code
_entity_poly.pdbx_strand_id
1 'polypeptide(L)'
;MKKIQSLGLSIMLTIGSISVTHGQQYFKTFDGHYAPSTGKQSIIPDNYRIFSANNQNLRSFLHGLSSKPGKEQTIQLPTPDGAYHTFKIWKTSMMEKTLQERYPEIETFTAEALDNPQVTAKLDFTSNGFHAMVFNGNRTFFVDPYTDALDGYYMVYYKKDYHRNINIRMACAVDNNEIADANGNLPEQIDGELPHLGAKQFGTTQRTYRLALSCTGEYAQAVGGANPSTLSVLSAMTTTMNRVNGIYERDLGISMQFIANQNNLIYLNPNTDPFTANNNGGTLLGQNASNTGTVIGSANYDIGHIFSTGGGGIAQLGCVCKSNNNNKARGVTGSPNPVGDAYDVDYVAHEMGHQFGAEHTFNSNDGSCQGNGADNAAFEPGSGTTIMAYAGICFNDDIQEHSDAYFHAKSLDQISDFVTTQATACAATQTGVSAPVLPAIADTFFIPIGTPFELISPLAVTDSTDTISYCWEQWNLGNFGETEDASASYTDGPCFRSFTPSMETVRVFPQIENVIIGNLSDVGMRMPAVSRPLDFKVTARSIYEGFGTFNISEDELHVNVLDSAGPFVVTFPALAADSFPRGGNATVTWNVANTDMAPVNAANVDIFLSVDGGFTYPFTLATGVPNDGSETIALPDTATVTARVKVKGAGNIFFNVSQTNFKIYDPANGVGIRDVALNNGISVYPNPAKDLINIKNTSGSVLSLSLYNVLGQKIWSGFMTQNSAIPVGNLSRGIYYLQLNDTHSGAKAVKSITLQ
;
A
#
# COMPACT_ATOMS: atom_id res chain seq x y z
N MET A 1 -68.83 -10.04 46.68
CA MET A 1 -67.56 -9.43 47.14
C MET A 1 -66.51 -9.68 46.07
N LYS A 2 -65.88 -8.60 45.58
CA LYS A 2 -64.73 -8.48 44.64
C LYS A 2 -64.48 -9.64 43.66
N LYS A 3 -64.88 -9.45 42.39
CA LYS A 3 -64.37 -10.21 41.24
C LYS A 3 -63.10 -9.52 40.71
N ILE A 4 -61.99 -10.24 40.75
CA ILE A 4 -60.70 -9.90 40.15
C ILE A 4 -60.82 -10.17 38.65
N GLN A 5 -60.60 -9.15 37.81
CA GLN A 5 -60.39 -9.30 36.38
C GLN A 5 -58.91 -9.11 36.07
N SER A 6 -58.32 -10.14 35.44
CA SER A 6 -56.94 -10.21 34.99
C SER A 6 -56.70 -9.26 33.81
N LEU A 7 -55.69 -8.40 33.95
CA LEU A 7 -55.17 -7.53 32.90
C LEU A 7 -54.23 -8.35 32.00
N GLY A 8 -54.61 -8.56 30.74
CA GLY A 8 -53.74 -9.14 29.72
C GLY A 8 -52.87 -8.05 29.09
N LEU A 9 -51.55 -8.18 29.25
CA LEU A 9 -50.56 -7.28 28.67
C LEU A 9 -50.24 -7.75 27.24
N SER A 10 -50.71 -7.01 26.23
CA SER A 10 -50.29 -7.21 24.83
C SER A 10 -48.96 -6.50 24.59
N ILE A 11 -47.89 -7.28 24.41
CA ILE A 11 -46.60 -6.81 23.93
C ILE A 11 -46.70 -6.68 22.40
N MET A 12 -46.75 -5.44 21.88
CA MET A 12 -46.52 -5.17 20.47
C MET A 12 -45.03 -5.29 20.19
N LEU A 13 -44.65 -6.34 19.44
CA LEU A 13 -43.31 -6.51 18.89
C LEU A 13 -43.21 -5.66 17.62
N THR A 14 -42.61 -4.46 17.71
CA THR A 14 -42.23 -3.68 16.53
C THR A 14 -41.03 -4.34 15.86
N ILE A 15 -41.29 -5.10 14.80
CA ILE A 15 -40.26 -5.61 13.89
C ILE A 15 -39.76 -4.39 13.10
N GLY A 16 -38.62 -3.85 13.52
CA GLY A 16 -37.86 -2.90 12.71
C GLY A 16 -37.32 -3.64 11.48
N SER A 17 -37.90 -3.37 10.32
CA SER A 17 -37.35 -3.77 9.03
C SER A 17 -36.02 -3.05 8.82
N ILE A 18 -34.91 -3.77 8.98
CA ILE A 18 -33.59 -3.33 8.52
C ILE A 18 -33.63 -3.39 6.98
N SER A 19 -33.86 -2.25 6.35
CA SER A 19 -33.71 -2.10 4.91
C SER A 19 -32.23 -2.11 4.57
N VAL A 20 -31.70 -3.26 4.13
CA VAL A 20 -30.38 -3.30 3.48
C VAL A 20 -30.54 -2.65 2.11
N THR A 21 -30.15 -1.38 1.98
CA THR A 21 -30.09 -0.69 0.69
C THR A 21 -29.01 -1.36 -0.16
N HIS A 22 -29.43 -2.21 -1.10
CA HIS A 22 -28.53 -2.77 -2.10
C HIS A 22 -28.19 -1.66 -3.10
N GLY A 23 -26.92 -1.33 -3.27
CA GLY A 23 -26.47 -0.35 -4.25
C GLY A 23 -26.83 -0.77 -5.68
N GLN A 24 -27.02 0.19 -6.59
CA GLN A 24 -27.35 -0.15 -7.97
C GLN A 24 -26.11 -0.70 -8.69
N GLN A 25 -26.25 -1.92 -9.23
CA GLN A 25 -25.20 -2.62 -9.96
C GLN A 25 -25.35 -2.39 -11.47
N TYR A 26 -24.45 -1.59 -12.05
CA TYR A 26 -24.41 -1.31 -13.50
C TYR A 26 -23.42 -2.18 -14.27
N PHE A 27 -22.43 -2.74 -13.57
CA PHE A 27 -21.39 -3.58 -14.14
C PHE A 27 -21.70 -5.06 -13.93
N LYS A 28 -21.41 -5.87 -14.94
CA LYS A 28 -21.52 -7.33 -14.92
C LYS A 28 -20.19 -7.94 -15.32
N THR A 29 -19.76 -8.95 -14.57
CA THR A 29 -18.55 -9.71 -14.88
C THR A 29 -18.63 -10.29 -16.29
N PHE A 30 -17.52 -10.22 -17.02
CA PHE A 30 -17.37 -10.84 -18.33
C PHE A 30 -16.34 -11.97 -18.23
N ASP A 31 -16.77 -13.21 -18.50
CA ASP A 31 -15.95 -14.41 -18.30
C ASP A 31 -14.93 -14.67 -19.43
N GLY A 32 -14.95 -13.86 -20.49
CA GLY A 32 -14.00 -13.99 -21.60
C GLY A 32 -12.65 -13.35 -21.27
N HIS A 33 -11.57 -13.92 -21.84
CA HIS A 33 -10.20 -13.40 -21.65
C HIS A 33 -9.96 -12.11 -22.45
N TYR A 34 -10.71 -11.92 -23.54
CA TYR A 34 -10.66 -10.73 -24.40
C TYR A 34 -12.10 -10.28 -24.71
N ALA A 35 -12.37 -8.98 -24.61
CA ALA A 35 -13.69 -8.45 -24.96
C ALA A 35 -13.87 -8.46 -26.49
N PRO A 36 -15.09 -8.72 -26.99
CA PRO A 36 -15.40 -8.70 -28.42
C PRO A 36 -15.56 -7.25 -28.91
N SER A 37 -14.46 -6.49 -28.89
CA SER A 37 -14.41 -5.08 -29.29
C SER A 37 -13.68 -4.90 -30.62
N THR A 38 -14.12 -3.93 -31.40
CA THR A 38 -13.44 -3.53 -32.65
C THR A 38 -12.47 -2.37 -32.48
N GLY A 39 -12.44 -1.77 -31.29
CA GLY A 39 -11.58 -0.62 -30.98
C GLY A 39 -10.14 -1.00 -30.66
N LYS A 40 -9.28 0.02 -30.58
CA LYS A 40 -7.92 -0.10 -30.09
C LYS A 40 -7.91 0.02 -28.57
N GLN A 41 -7.15 -0.88 -27.94
CA GLN A 41 -6.83 -0.78 -26.51
C GLN A 41 -5.62 0.16 -26.34
N SER A 42 -5.83 1.28 -25.62
CA SER A 42 -4.77 2.28 -25.37
C SER A 42 -4.04 2.07 -24.03
N ILE A 43 -4.65 1.32 -23.12
CA ILE A 43 -4.12 0.98 -21.79
C ILE A 43 -4.08 -0.54 -21.70
N ILE A 44 -2.89 -1.10 -21.45
CA ILE A 44 -2.66 -2.55 -21.44
C ILE A 44 -1.99 -2.92 -20.11
N PRO A 45 -2.78 -3.25 -19.08
CA PRO A 45 -2.24 -3.78 -17.82
C PRO A 45 -1.84 -5.26 -17.99
N ASP A 46 -0.84 -5.70 -17.22
CA ASP A 46 -0.41 -7.10 -17.12
C ASP A 46 -1.48 -7.98 -16.49
N ASN A 47 -2.20 -7.45 -15.50
CA ASN A 47 -3.33 -8.12 -14.85
C ASN A 47 -4.55 -7.20 -14.80
N TYR A 48 -5.67 -7.67 -15.35
CA TYR A 48 -6.95 -6.97 -15.26
C TYR A 48 -8.11 -7.96 -15.38
N ARG A 49 -9.30 -7.50 -14.99
CA ARG A 49 -10.58 -8.19 -15.23
C ARG A 49 -11.46 -7.38 -16.15
N ILE A 50 -12.30 -8.06 -16.92
CA ILE A 50 -13.24 -7.42 -17.84
C ILE A 50 -14.65 -7.43 -17.24
N PHE A 51 -15.32 -6.30 -17.36
CA PHE A 51 -16.72 -6.11 -17.02
C PHE A 51 -17.46 -5.51 -18.20
N SER A 52 -18.78 -5.70 -18.24
CA SER A 52 -19.67 -5.07 -19.20
C SER A 52 -20.68 -4.18 -18.49
N ALA A 53 -21.05 -3.06 -19.09
CA ALA A 53 -22.11 -2.19 -18.62
C ALA A 53 -22.96 -1.66 -19.78
N ASN A 54 -24.23 -1.38 -19.50
CA ASN A 54 -25.07 -0.65 -20.46
C ASN A 54 -24.78 0.85 -20.32
N ASN A 55 -23.99 1.40 -21.24
CA ASN A 55 -23.55 2.79 -21.21
C ASN A 55 -24.70 3.80 -21.16
N GLN A 56 -25.82 3.51 -21.84
CA GLN A 56 -26.97 4.41 -21.82
C GLN A 56 -27.62 4.47 -20.43
N ASN A 57 -27.84 3.32 -19.79
CA ASN A 57 -28.42 3.26 -18.45
C ASN A 57 -27.48 3.87 -17.40
N LEU A 58 -26.18 3.54 -17.47
CA LEU A 58 -25.17 4.10 -16.58
C LEU A 58 -25.12 5.62 -16.71
N ARG A 59 -25.09 6.13 -17.95
CA ARG A 59 -25.16 7.57 -18.22
C ARG A 59 -26.42 8.21 -17.66
N SER A 60 -27.60 7.63 -17.92
CA SER A 60 -28.87 8.18 -17.41
C SER A 60 -28.90 8.26 -15.89
N PHE A 61 -28.34 7.28 -15.20
CA PHE A 61 -28.19 7.30 -13.74
C PHE A 61 -27.26 8.42 -13.28
N LEU A 62 -26.02 8.45 -13.80
CA LEU A 62 -25.00 9.41 -13.40
C LEU A 62 -25.45 10.85 -13.65
N HIS A 63 -26.01 11.15 -14.83
CA HIS A 63 -26.50 12.48 -15.14
C HIS A 63 -27.69 12.92 -14.27
N GLY A 64 -28.45 11.96 -13.73
CA GLY A 64 -29.56 12.20 -12.81
C GLY A 64 -29.15 12.50 -11.37
N LEU A 65 -27.86 12.37 -11.02
CA LEU A 65 -27.37 12.59 -9.66
C LEU A 65 -27.45 14.07 -9.26
N SER A 66 -27.68 14.29 -7.96
CA SER A 66 -27.64 15.62 -7.36
C SER A 66 -26.20 16.05 -7.05
N SER A 67 -25.96 17.36 -7.06
CA SER A 67 -24.75 17.97 -6.50
C SER A 67 -24.91 18.39 -5.03
N LYS A 68 -26.05 18.07 -4.38
CA LYS A 68 -26.33 18.45 -2.99
C LYS A 68 -25.94 17.32 -2.03
N PRO A 69 -25.09 17.59 -1.01
CA PRO A 69 -24.91 16.70 0.12
C PRO A 69 -26.26 16.34 0.77
N GLY A 70 -26.47 15.07 1.11
CA GLY A 70 -27.71 14.49 1.65
C GLY A 70 -28.72 13.98 0.61
N LYS A 71 -28.38 14.02 -0.69
CA LYS A 71 -29.16 13.43 -1.80
C LYS A 71 -28.33 12.44 -2.62
N GLU A 72 -27.30 11.87 -2.02
CA GLU A 72 -26.44 10.88 -2.63
C GLU A 72 -27.26 9.64 -3.01
N GLN A 73 -26.88 9.02 -4.12
CA GLN A 73 -27.33 7.68 -4.45
C GLN A 73 -26.19 6.70 -4.23
N THR A 74 -26.47 5.41 -4.39
CA THR A 74 -25.46 4.36 -4.22
C THR A 74 -25.16 3.66 -5.53
N ILE A 75 -23.89 3.38 -5.77
CA ILE A 75 -23.39 2.64 -6.92
C ILE A 75 -22.46 1.53 -6.45
N GLN A 76 -22.51 0.38 -7.14
CA GLN A 76 -21.52 -0.68 -6.97
C GLN A 76 -20.47 -0.61 -8.08
N LEU A 77 -19.22 -0.42 -7.67
CA LEU A 77 -18.08 -0.47 -8.58
C LEU A 77 -17.41 -1.84 -8.50
N PRO A 78 -17.02 -2.43 -9.64
CA PRO A 78 -16.25 -3.68 -9.65
C PRO A 78 -14.85 -3.44 -9.10
N THR A 79 -14.29 -4.45 -8.42
CA THR A 79 -12.91 -4.43 -7.90
C THR A 79 -12.02 -5.42 -8.68
N PRO A 80 -10.68 -5.23 -8.68
CA PRO A 80 -9.77 -6.09 -9.46
C PRO A 80 -9.77 -7.58 -9.05
N ASP A 81 -10.19 -7.90 -7.83
CA ASP A 81 -10.38 -9.28 -7.34
C ASP A 81 -11.69 -9.93 -7.83
N GLY A 82 -12.53 -9.18 -8.56
CA GLY A 82 -13.79 -9.64 -9.12
C GLY A 82 -15.01 -9.42 -8.22
N ALA A 83 -14.81 -8.84 -7.04
CA ALA A 83 -15.91 -8.44 -6.16
C ALA A 83 -16.53 -7.09 -6.59
N TYR A 84 -17.43 -6.58 -5.77
CA TYR A 84 -18.03 -5.27 -5.91
C TYR A 84 -17.93 -4.54 -4.58
N HIS A 85 -17.67 -3.24 -4.63
CA HIS A 85 -17.65 -2.37 -3.47
C HIS A 85 -18.71 -1.27 -3.64
N THR A 86 -19.42 -0.93 -2.56
CA THR A 86 -20.59 -0.04 -2.62
C THR A 86 -20.22 1.35 -2.13
N PHE A 87 -20.52 2.35 -2.96
CA PHE A 87 -20.20 3.75 -2.70
C PHE A 87 -21.46 4.61 -2.65
N LYS A 88 -21.47 5.63 -1.79
CA LYS A 88 -22.33 6.81 -1.98
C LYS A 88 -21.68 7.72 -3.03
N ILE A 89 -22.46 8.27 -3.95
CA ILE A 89 -21.98 9.03 -5.10
C ILE A 89 -22.83 10.29 -5.34
N TRP A 90 -22.16 11.39 -5.69
CA TRP A 90 -22.78 12.68 -6.04
C TRP A 90 -22.00 13.42 -7.14
N LYS A 91 -22.67 14.39 -7.77
CA LYS A 91 -22.09 15.19 -8.86
C LYS A 91 -21.16 16.27 -8.31
N THR A 92 -19.94 16.34 -8.82
CA THR A 92 -18.92 17.34 -8.46
C THR A 92 -18.33 17.93 -9.74
N SER A 93 -18.92 19.02 -10.24
CA SER A 93 -18.51 19.65 -11.50
C SER A 93 -17.10 20.24 -11.41
N MET A 94 -16.21 19.78 -12.28
CA MET A 94 -14.88 20.37 -12.46
C MET A 94 -14.83 21.50 -13.50
N MET A 95 -15.99 21.94 -14.00
CA MET A 95 -16.12 23.02 -14.96
C MET A 95 -16.88 24.19 -14.37
N GLU A 96 -16.46 25.42 -14.69
CA GLU A 96 -17.30 26.59 -14.48
C GLU A 96 -18.63 26.44 -15.25
N LYS A 97 -19.69 27.02 -14.67
CA LYS A 97 -21.07 26.83 -15.13
C LYS A 97 -21.25 27.02 -16.65
N THR A 98 -20.66 28.07 -17.22
CA THR A 98 -20.78 28.38 -18.66
C THR A 98 -20.17 27.30 -19.55
N LEU A 99 -19.03 26.72 -19.13
CA LEU A 99 -18.39 25.63 -19.86
C LEU A 99 -19.21 24.34 -19.71
N GLN A 100 -19.68 24.05 -18.50
CA GLN A 100 -20.51 22.89 -18.22
C GLN A 100 -21.82 22.88 -19.02
N GLU A 101 -22.46 24.04 -19.19
CA GLU A 101 -23.67 24.20 -20.02
C GLU A 101 -23.39 24.00 -21.52
N ARG A 102 -22.16 24.26 -21.98
CA ARG A 102 -21.73 24.07 -23.37
C ARG A 102 -21.40 22.62 -23.69
N TYR A 103 -20.90 21.86 -22.72
CA TYR A 103 -20.52 20.46 -22.86
C TYR A 103 -21.26 19.58 -21.82
N PRO A 104 -22.60 19.50 -21.88
CA PRO A 104 -23.40 18.73 -20.92
C PRO A 104 -23.15 17.21 -21.00
N GLU A 105 -22.41 16.73 -21.99
CA GLU A 105 -21.99 15.34 -22.14
C GLU A 105 -20.86 14.94 -21.19
N ILE A 106 -20.13 15.91 -20.64
CA ILE A 106 -19.01 15.69 -19.72
C ILE A 106 -19.49 15.95 -18.30
N GLU A 107 -19.50 14.91 -17.45
CA GLU A 107 -19.82 15.05 -16.03
C GLU A 107 -18.82 14.30 -15.15
N THR A 108 -18.56 14.86 -13.97
CA THR A 108 -17.62 14.36 -12.97
C THR A 108 -18.28 14.18 -11.61
N PHE A 109 -17.80 13.20 -10.85
CA PHE A 109 -18.41 12.72 -9.62
C PHE A 109 -17.36 12.38 -8.57
N THR A 110 -17.74 12.54 -7.31
CA THR A 110 -17.00 12.03 -6.15
C THR A 110 -17.84 10.93 -5.51
N ALA A 111 -17.16 9.90 -5.00
CA ALA A 111 -17.79 8.82 -4.27
C ALA A 111 -16.96 8.40 -3.06
N GLU A 112 -17.63 7.88 -2.03
CA GLU A 112 -17.01 7.33 -0.82
C GLU A 112 -17.65 6.00 -0.47
N ALA A 113 -16.87 5.03 -0.02
CA ALA A 113 -17.39 3.74 0.35
C ALA A 113 -18.29 3.84 1.59
N LEU A 114 -19.38 3.06 1.61
CA LEU A 114 -20.35 3.10 2.71
C LEU A 114 -19.80 2.54 4.03
N ASP A 115 -18.87 1.59 3.95
CA ASP A 115 -18.27 0.88 5.08
C ASP A 115 -16.95 1.52 5.55
N ASN A 116 -16.27 2.28 4.70
CA ASN A 116 -15.05 3.00 5.03
C ASN A 116 -14.94 4.33 4.27
N PRO A 117 -15.20 5.48 4.92
CA PRO A 117 -15.08 6.81 4.29
C PRO A 117 -13.68 7.17 3.78
N GLN A 118 -12.61 6.47 4.21
CA GLN A 118 -11.27 6.66 3.64
C GLN A 118 -11.11 6.05 2.25
N VAL A 119 -12.03 5.16 1.85
CA VAL A 119 -12.04 4.61 0.49
C VAL A 119 -12.84 5.54 -0.39
N THR A 120 -12.15 6.38 -1.16
CA THR A 120 -12.76 7.39 -2.02
C THR A 120 -12.56 7.07 -3.49
N ALA A 121 -13.39 7.65 -4.35
CA ALA A 121 -13.26 7.52 -5.80
C ALA A 121 -13.61 8.81 -6.53
N LYS A 122 -12.89 9.06 -7.62
CA LYS A 122 -13.26 10.05 -8.64
C LYS A 122 -13.74 9.32 -9.87
N LEU A 123 -14.89 9.75 -10.39
CA LEU A 123 -15.52 9.14 -11.56
C LEU A 123 -15.86 10.22 -12.58
N ASP A 124 -15.84 9.85 -13.84
CA ASP A 124 -16.32 10.69 -14.93
C ASP A 124 -17.09 9.86 -15.95
N PHE A 125 -18.06 10.51 -16.59
CA PHE A 125 -18.70 10.01 -17.79
C PHE A 125 -18.59 11.10 -18.85
N THR A 126 -17.86 10.82 -19.92
CA THR A 126 -17.52 11.80 -20.96
C THR A 126 -17.84 11.24 -22.35
N SER A 127 -17.45 11.95 -23.43
CA SER A 127 -17.53 11.35 -24.77
C SER A 127 -16.60 10.15 -24.95
N ASN A 128 -15.64 9.98 -24.03
CA ASN A 128 -14.67 8.88 -24.04
C ASN A 128 -15.09 7.73 -23.11
N GLY A 129 -16.34 7.72 -22.63
CA GLY A 129 -16.89 6.66 -21.79
C GLY A 129 -16.81 6.96 -20.30
N PHE A 130 -17.04 5.92 -19.49
CA PHE A 130 -16.95 5.97 -18.04
C PHE A 130 -15.54 5.63 -17.56
N HIS A 131 -15.01 6.44 -16.65
CA HIS A 131 -13.75 6.16 -15.95
C HIS A 131 -13.96 6.26 -14.44
N ALA A 132 -13.19 5.49 -13.68
CA ALA A 132 -13.08 5.65 -12.24
C ALA A 132 -11.64 5.40 -11.76
N MET A 133 -11.21 6.20 -10.79
CA MET A 133 -10.01 5.97 -9.99
C MET A 133 -10.43 5.85 -8.53
N VAL A 134 -10.11 4.71 -7.91
CA VAL A 134 -10.50 4.39 -6.53
C VAL A 134 -9.26 4.29 -5.66
N PHE A 135 -9.26 5.05 -4.57
CA PHE A 135 -8.24 5.02 -3.52
C PHE A 135 -8.72 4.09 -2.41
N ASN A 136 -8.08 2.93 -2.24
CA ASN A 136 -8.48 1.94 -1.25
C ASN A 136 -7.28 1.54 -0.38
N GLY A 137 -6.96 2.38 0.62
CA GLY A 137 -5.81 2.19 1.50
C GLY A 137 -4.51 2.14 0.68
N ASN A 138 -3.78 1.02 0.78
CA ASN A 138 -2.55 0.80 0.01
C ASN A 138 -2.76 0.35 -1.43
N ARG A 139 -4.00 0.32 -1.94
CA ARG A 139 -4.31 -0.10 -3.30
C ARG A 139 -5.09 0.99 -4.02
N THR A 140 -4.51 1.50 -5.09
CA THR A 140 -5.23 2.31 -6.08
C THR A 140 -5.60 1.41 -7.26
N PHE A 141 -6.85 1.50 -7.71
CA PHE A 141 -7.31 0.76 -8.88
C PHE A 141 -8.18 1.63 -9.79
N PHE A 142 -8.28 1.19 -11.04
CA PHE A 142 -8.96 1.92 -12.10
C PHE A 142 -10.07 1.07 -12.71
N VAL A 143 -11.09 1.76 -13.22
CA VAL A 143 -12.12 1.20 -14.11
C VAL A 143 -12.11 2.05 -15.36
N ASP A 144 -11.61 1.50 -16.46
CA ASP A 144 -11.46 2.23 -17.72
C ASP A 144 -12.12 1.49 -18.89
N PRO A 145 -12.57 2.20 -19.94
CA PRO A 145 -13.06 1.56 -21.15
C PRO A 145 -12.01 0.61 -21.73
N TYR A 146 -12.43 -0.59 -22.11
CA TYR A 146 -11.51 -1.61 -22.64
C TYR A 146 -10.86 -1.16 -23.97
N THR A 147 -11.58 -0.37 -24.78
CA THR A 147 -11.08 0.23 -26.03
C THR A 147 -11.70 1.60 -26.30
N ASP A 148 -11.13 2.31 -27.26
CA ASP A 148 -11.63 3.58 -27.82
C ASP A 148 -12.99 3.47 -28.55
N ALA A 149 -13.49 2.26 -28.84
CA ALA A 149 -14.80 2.05 -29.47
C ALA A 149 -15.98 2.24 -28.51
N LEU A 150 -15.72 2.21 -27.19
CA LEU A 150 -16.73 2.40 -26.14
C LEU A 150 -17.90 1.40 -26.22
N ASP A 151 -17.62 0.16 -26.61
CA ASP A 151 -18.58 -0.93 -26.83
C ASP A 151 -19.25 -1.46 -25.53
N GLY A 152 -19.11 -0.75 -24.41
CA GLY A 152 -19.68 -1.11 -23.10
C GLY A 152 -18.85 -2.14 -22.32
N TYR A 153 -17.60 -2.39 -22.72
CA TYR A 153 -16.65 -3.21 -21.98
C TYR A 153 -15.64 -2.34 -21.24
N TYR A 154 -15.30 -2.75 -20.03
CA TYR A 154 -14.42 -2.04 -19.11
C TYR A 154 -13.38 -3.00 -18.54
N MET A 155 -12.16 -2.51 -18.37
CA MET A 155 -11.09 -3.19 -17.64
C MET A 155 -10.99 -2.64 -16.23
N VAL A 156 -10.75 -3.53 -15.28
CA VAL A 156 -10.58 -3.22 -13.86
C VAL A 156 -9.24 -3.78 -13.40
N TYR A 157 -8.34 -2.91 -12.96
CA TYR A 157 -6.94 -3.26 -12.71
C TYR A 157 -6.32 -2.40 -11.61
N TYR A 158 -5.32 -2.94 -10.90
CA TYR A 158 -4.55 -2.14 -9.94
C TYR A 158 -3.51 -1.29 -10.66
N LYS A 159 -3.18 -0.11 -10.10
CA LYS A 159 -2.09 0.74 -10.62
C LYS A 159 -0.79 -0.03 -10.86
N LYS A 160 -0.42 -0.89 -9.90
CA LYS A 160 0.80 -1.71 -9.96
C LYS A 160 0.87 -2.70 -11.13
N ASP A 161 -0.27 -3.00 -11.75
CA ASP A 161 -0.36 -3.95 -12.86
C ASP A 161 -0.32 -3.23 -14.21
N TYR A 162 -0.26 -1.90 -14.24
CA TYR A 162 0.00 -1.12 -15.45
C TYR A 162 1.50 -0.85 -15.54
N HIS A 163 2.08 -1.10 -16.72
CA HIS A 163 3.51 -0.90 -16.96
C HIS A 163 3.75 0.22 -17.96
N ARG A 164 4.74 1.06 -17.70
CA ARG A 164 5.25 2.01 -18.68
C ARG A 164 6.04 1.24 -19.73
N ASN A 165 5.88 1.61 -21.00
CA ASN A 165 6.80 1.11 -22.03
C ASN A 165 8.22 1.64 -21.75
N ILE A 166 9.11 0.75 -21.32
CA ILE A 166 10.47 1.04 -20.83
C ILE A 166 11.37 1.78 -21.84
N ASN A 167 10.98 1.80 -23.12
CA ASN A 167 11.69 2.50 -24.19
C ASN A 167 11.41 4.02 -24.22
N ILE A 168 10.58 4.53 -23.30
CA ILE A 168 10.28 5.96 -23.17
C ILE A 168 10.56 6.37 -21.72
N ARG A 169 11.85 6.49 -21.38
CA ARG A 169 12.28 7.15 -20.14
C ARG A 169 11.99 8.64 -20.29
N MET A 170 10.98 9.10 -19.57
CA MET A 170 10.61 10.51 -19.52
C MET A 170 11.41 11.15 -18.38
N ALA A 171 11.90 12.37 -18.60
CA ALA A 171 12.54 13.16 -17.57
C ALA A 171 11.66 14.35 -17.26
N CYS A 172 11.43 14.59 -15.98
CA CYS A 172 10.86 15.83 -15.49
C CYS A 172 11.98 16.82 -15.20
N ALA A 173 11.67 18.10 -15.12
CA ALA A 173 12.61 19.16 -14.76
C ALA A 173 11.87 20.29 -14.05
N VAL A 174 12.61 21.11 -13.31
CA VAL A 174 12.03 22.29 -12.64
C VAL A 174 12.73 23.56 -13.10
N ASP A 175 11.95 24.60 -13.41
CA ASP A 175 12.48 25.95 -13.56
C ASP A 175 12.46 26.65 -12.19
N ASN A 176 13.64 26.75 -11.56
CA ASN A 176 13.83 27.30 -10.22
C ASN A 176 14.11 28.81 -10.21
N ASN A 177 13.97 29.50 -11.36
CA ASN A 177 14.12 30.95 -11.38
C ASN A 177 13.08 31.60 -10.47
N GLU A 178 13.51 32.40 -9.49
CA GLU A 178 12.58 33.09 -8.60
C GLU A 178 11.66 34.03 -9.40
N ILE A 179 10.35 33.89 -9.16
CA ILE A 179 9.34 34.74 -9.79
C ILE A 179 8.61 35.53 -8.73
N ALA A 180 8.59 36.85 -8.92
CA ALA A 180 7.87 37.78 -8.08
C ALA A 180 6.34 37.61 -8.15
N ASP A 181 5.67 37.77 -7.01
CA ASP A 181 4.22 37.79 -6.86
C ASP A 181 3.57 39.00 -7.59
N ALA A 182 2.23 39.05 -7.62
CA ALA A 182 1.49 40.14 -8.27
C ALA A 182 1.81 41.55 -7.72
N ASN A 183 2.43 41.66 -6.55
CA ASN A 183 2.83 42.90 -5.90
C ASN A 183 4.33 43.23 -6.09
N GLY A 184 5.08 42.37 -6.78
CA GLY A 184 6.50 42.54 -7.03
C GLY A 184 7.42 41.99 -5.94
N ASN A 185 6.90 41.24 -4.97
CA ASN A 185 7.70 40.59 -3.93
C ASN A 185 8.27 39.27 -4.45
N LEU A 186 9.55 39.03 -4.24
CA LEU A 186 10.16 37.71 -4.46
C LEU A 186 9.70 36.73 -3.37
N PRO A 187 9.73 35.40 -3.64
CA PRO A 187 9.54 34.41 -2.59
C PRO A 187 10.52 34.71 -1.44
N GLU A 188 10.04 34.65 -0.19
CA GLU A 188 10.94 34.72 0.96
C GLU A 188 11.86 33.48 0.88
N GLN A 189 13.17 33.71 0.72
CA GLN A 189 14.13 32.61 0.81
C GLN A 189 14.08 32.09 2.24
N ILE A 190 13.80 30.79 2.38
CA ILE A 190 14.01 30.09 3.64
C ILE A 190 15.53 30.02 3.81
N ASP A 191 16.11 31.01 4.50
CA ASP A 191 17.49 30.97 4.95
C ASP A 191 17.72 29.63 5.65
N GLY A 192 18.81 28.93 5.30
CA GLY A 192 19.06 27.50 5.56
C GLY A 192 19.06 26.98 7.00
N GLU A 193 18.41 27.65 7.95
CA GLU A 193 17.81 27.04 9.13
C GLU A 193 16.30 26.89 8.88
N LEU A 194 15.83 25.64 8.76
CA LEU A 194 14.40 25.36 8.73
C LEU A 194 13.75 26.09 9.93
N PRO A 195 12.77 26.99 9.74
CA PRO A 195 12.02 27.52 10.86
C PRO A 195 11.49 26.34 11.66
N HIS A 196 11.57 26.40 12.99
CA HIS A 196 10.91 25.41 13.85
C HIS A 196 9.43 25.33 13.41
N LEU A 197 9.12 24.29 12.65
CA LEU A 197 7.82 24.07 12.05
C LEU A 197 6.84 23.79 13.19
N GLY A 198 6.09 24.82 13.59
CA GLY A 198 4.86 24.62 14.36
C GLY A 198 3.91 23.69 13.60
N ALA A 199 2.93 23.12 14.29
CA ALA A 199 2.12 22.01 13.79
C ALA A 199 1.51 22.41 12.47
N LYS A 200 1.85 21.66 11.43
CA LYS A 200 1.35 21.99 10.10
C LYS A 200 0.01 21.32 9.89
N GLN A 201 -1.01 22.02 10.36
CA GLN A 201 -2.40 21.64 10.17
C GLN A 201 -2.91 22.21 8.86
N PHE A 202 -3.50 21.35 8.04
CA PHE A 202 -4.12 21.75 6.78
C PHE A 202 -5.49 21.10 6.64
N GLY A 203 -6.51 21.88 6.27
CA GLY A 203 -7.85 21.33 6.03
C GLY A 203 -9.01 22.26 6.34
N THR A 204 -8.83 23.26 7.21
CA THR A 204 -9.92 24.18 7.62
C THR A 204 -10.43 25.08 6.49
N THR A 205 -9.66 25.17 5.40
CA THR A 205 -10.02 25.87 4.17
C THR A 205 -9.80 24.97 2.97
N GLN A 206 -10.89 24.63 2.28
CA GLN A 206 -10.84 24.03 0.94
C GLN A 206 -10.59 25.13 -0.09
N ARG A 207 -9.73 24.86 -1.08
CA ARG A 207 -9.32 25.86 -2.09
C ARG A 207 -9.66 25.36 -3.48
N THR A 208 -10.36 26.19 -4.26
CA THR A 208 -10.59 25.95 -5.69
C THR A 208 -9.82 26.97 -6.52
N TYR A 209 -8.92 26.48 -7.38
CA TYR A 209 -8.15 27.28 -8.34
C TYR A 209 -8.73 27.13 -9.74
N ARG A 210 -8.88 28.25 -10.45
CA ARG A 210 -9.30 28.25 -11.85
C ARG A 210 -8.14 27.84 -12.76
N LEU A 211 -8.33 26.74 -13.48
CA LEU A 211 -7.37 26.13 -14.38
C LEU A 211 -7.63 26.55 -15.84
N ALA A 212 -6.58 27.11 -16.46
CA ALA A 212 -6.48 27.34 -17.89
C ALA A 212 -5.55 26.27 -18.51
N LEU A 213 -6.13 25.21 -19.09
CA LEU A 213 -5.34 24.09 -19.60
C LEU A 213 -5.24 24.12 -21.13
N SER A 214 -4.07 24.43 -21.67
CA SER A 214 -3.83 24.38 -23.12
C SER A 214 -3.50 22.96 -23.58
N CYS A 215 -3.64 22.70 -24.88
CA CYS A 215 -3.01 21.55 -25.51
C CYS A 215 -2.41 21.88 -26.87
N THR A 216 -1.35 21.20 -27.27
CA THR A 216 -0.87 21.27 -28.66
C THR A 216 -1.83 20.52 -29.59
N GLY A 217 -1.74 20.82 -30.90
CA GLY A 217 -2.48 20.08 -31.91
C GLY A 217 -2.10 18.60 -31.98
N GLU A 218 -0.85 18.26 -31.66
CA GLU A 218 -0.38 16.88 -31.58
C GLU A 218 -1.03 16.14 -30.41
N TYR A 219 -1.15 16.77 -29.24
CA TYR A 219 -1.90 16.19 -28.12
C TYR A 219 -3.36 15.95 -28.51
N ALA A 220 -4.00 16.95 -29.13
CA ALA A 220 -5.38 16.82 -29.57
C ALA A 220 -5.58 15.62 -30.51
N GLN A 221 -4.68 15.41 -31.47
CA GLN A 221 -4.72 14.25 -32.36
C GLN A 221 -4.41 12.93 -31.64
N ALA A 222 -3.53 12.94 -30.64
CA ALA A 222 -3.18 11.75 -29.88
C ALA A 222 -4.36 11.22 -29.06
N VAL A 223 -5.14 12.11 -28.41
CA VAL A 223 -6.26 11.71 -27.54
C VAL A 223 -7.62 11.69 -28.26
N GLY A 224 -7.78 12.52 -29.29
CA GLY A 224 -9.03 12.66 -30.05
C GLY A 224 -9.04 11.89 -31.39
N GLY A 225 -7.97 11.18 -31.71
CA GLY A 225 -7.79 10.47 -32.98
C GLY A 225 -7.47 11.40 -34.15
N ALA A 226 -7.53 10.86 -35.38
CA ALA A 226 -7.09 11.56 -36.59
C ALA A 226 -7.87 12.86 -36.91
N ASN A 227 -9.10 12.98 -36.43
CA ASN A 227 -9.95 14.16 -36.61
C ASN A 227 -10.52 14.59 -35.25
N PRO A 228 -9.70 15.19 -34.38
CA PRO A 228 -10.11 15.49 -33.02
C PRO A 228 -11.15 16.62 -33.01
N SER A 229 -12.06 16.56 -32.04
CA SER A 229 -13.02 17.63 -31.75
C SER A 229 -12.71 18.25 -30.40
N THR A 230 -13.19 19.47 -30.14
CA THR A 230 -13.04 20.08 -28.82
C THR A 230 -13.68 19.22 -27.72
N LEU A 231 -14.81 18.56 -27.99
CA LEU A 231 -15.48 17.67 -27.03
C LEU A 231 -14.63 16.45 -26.68
N SER A 232 -14.03 15.78 -27.68
CA SER A 232 -13.19 14.59 -27.45
C SER A 232 -11.91 14.91 -26.69
N VAL A 233 -11.29 16.06 -27.00
CA VAL A 233 -10.07 16.51 -26.33
C VAL A 233 -10.37 17.01 -24.91
N LEU A 234 -11.43 17.80 -24.72
CA LEU A 234 -11.87 18.22 -23.39
C LEU A 234 -12.26 17.02 -22.52
N SER A 235 -12.85 15.97 -23.10
CA SER A 235 -13.16 14.72 -22.39
C SER A 235 -11.90 14.03 -21.86
N ALA A 236 -10.85 13.90 -22.67
CA ALA A 236 -9.57 13.34 -22.23
C ALA A 236 -8.92 14.19 -21.13
N MET A 237 -8.87 15.52 -21.33
CA MET A 237 -8.34 16.46 -20.32
C MET A 237 -9.13 16.40 -19.01
N THR A 238 -10.45 16.20 -19.09
CA THR A 238 -11.35 16.03 -17.94
C THR A 238 -10.99 14.76 -17.17
N THR A 239 -10.87 13.61 -17.82
CA THR A 239 -10.50 12.35 -17.15
C THR A 239 -9.15 12.47 -16.43
N THR A 240 -8.12 13.02 -17.09
CA THR A 240 -6.82 13.29 -16.46
C THR A 240 -6.96 14.19 -15.24
N MET A 241 -7.59 15.36 -15.41
CA MET A 241 -7.69 16.32 -14.31
C MET A 241 -8.63 15.88 -13.19
N ASN A 242 -9.59 15.01 -13.45
CA ASN A 242 -10.48 14.44 -12.44
C ASN A 242 -9.70 13.49 -11.52
N ARG A 243 -8.78 12.69 -12.09
CA ARG A 243 -7.85 11.85 -11.34
C ARG A 243 -6.84 12.66 -10.53
N VAL A 244 -6.24 13.68 -11.15
CA VAL A 244 -5.33 14.62 -10.46
C VAL A 244 -6.05 15.31 -9.30
N ASN A 245 -7.26 15.85 -9.53
CA ASN A 245 -8.08 16.41 -8.45
C ASN A 245 -8.36 15.38 -7.35
N GLY A 246 -8.55 14.10 -7.67
CA GLY A 246 -8.68 13.06 -6.64
C GLY A 246 -7.53 12.99 -5.66
N ILE A 247 -6.30 13.21 -6.13
CA ILE A 247 -5.10 13.26 -5.29
C ILE A 247 -5.06 14.58 -4.51
N TYR A 248 -5.21 15.72 -5.19
CA TYR A 248 -5.10 17.05 -4.57
C TYR A 248 -6.23 17.33 -3.57
N GLU A 249 -7.44 16.87 -3.83
CA GLU A 249 -8.55 17.00 -2.91
C GLU A 249 -8.30 16.14 -1.67
N ARG A 250 -7.84 14.89 -1.85
CA ARG A 250 -7.61 13.92 -0.77
C ARG A 250 -6.37 14.23 0.08
N ASP A 251 -5.33 14.84 -0.47
CA ASP A 251 -4.10 15.11 0.28
C ASP A 251 -3.99 16.57 0.74
N LEU A 252 -4.60 17.50 -0.01
CA LEU A 252 -4.38 18.93 0.16
C LEU A 252 -5.68 19.74 0.21
N GLY A 253 -6.87 19.13 0.13
CA GLY A 253 -8.13 19.89 0.06
C GLY A 253 -8.18 20.92 -1.08
N ILE A 254 -7.44 20.67 -2.17
CA ILE A 254 -7.32 21.56 -3.33
C ILE A 254 -8.06 20.96 -4.52
N SER A 255 -8.93 21.75 -5.14
CA SER A 255 -9.57 21.43 -6.43
C SER A 255 -9.10 22.38 -7.52
N MET A 256 -8.91 21.86 -8.73
CA MET A 256 -8.69 22.65 -9.94
C MET A 256 -9.93 22.58 -10.84
N GLN A 257 -10.48 23.74 -11.20
CA GLN A 257 -11.70 23.88 -11.99
C GLN A 257 -11.42 24.54 -13.33
N PHE A 258 -11.86 23.94 -14.45
CA PHE A 258 -11.73 24.55 -15.77
C PHE A 258 -12.52 25.86 -15.88
N ILE A 259 -11.85 26.88 -16.42
CA ILE A 259 -12.42 28.21 -16.68
C ILE A 259 -13.55 28.19 -17.72
N ALA A 260 -14.46 29.17 -17.67
CA ALA A 260 -15.60 29.25 -18.59
C ALA A 260 -15.23 29.23 -20.09
N ASN A 261 -14.06 29.75 -20.46
CA ASN A 261 -13.56 29.85 -21.83
C ASN A 261 -12.43 28.85 -22.15
N GLN A 262 -12.34 27.74 -21.40
CA GLN A 262 -11.35 26.66 -21.57
C GLN A 262 -11.27 26.13 -23.01
N ASN A 263 -12.40 26.08 -23.72
CA ASN A 263 -12.47 25.63 -25.11
C ASN A 263 -11.59 26.46 -26.07
N ASN A 264 -11.19 27.67 -25.71
CA ASN A 264 -10.34 28.53 -26.54
C ASN A 264 -8.85 28.13 -26.50
N LEU A 265 -8.45 27.29 -25.55
CA LEU A 265 -7.08 26.78 -25.38
C LEU A 265 -6.90 25.37 -25.95
N ILE A 266 -7.93 24.81 -26.56
CA ILE A 266 -7.90 23.49 -27.18
C ILE A 266 -7.61 23.66 -28.67
N TYR A 267 -6.36 23.42 -29.05
CA TYR A 267 -5.91 23.53 -30.44
C TYR A 267 -5.94 22.15 -31.09
N LEU A 268 -6.68 22.02 -32.19
CA LEU A 268 -6.99 20.71 -32.80
C LEU A 268 -6.05 20.32 -33.95
N ASN A 269 -5.24 21.25 -34.45
CA ASN A 269 -4.41 21.04 -35.64
C ASN A 269 -2.96 21.50 -35.38
N PRO A 270 -1.98 20.59 -35.44
CA PRO A 270 -0.56 20.89 -35.24
C PRO A 270 -0.01 22.00 -36.14
N ASN A 271 -0.59 22.18 -37.34
CA ASN A 271 -0.08 23.15 -38.31
C ASN A 271 -0.58 24.58 -38.06
N THR A 272 -1.57 24.76 -37.18
CA THR A 272 -2.23 26.06 -36.95
C THR A 272 -2.32 26.43 -35.49
N ASP A 273 -1.83 25.57 -34.59
CA ASP A 273 -1.74 25.92 -33.19
C ASP A 273 -0.65 26.99 -32.95
N PRO A 274 -0.66 27.70 -31.81
CA PRO A 274 0.27 28.80 -31.54
C PRO A 274 1.63 28.33 -31.00
N PHE A 275 1.87 27.01 -30.92
CA PHE A 275 3.05 26.42 -30.30
C PHE A 275 4.01 25.90 -31.37
N THR A 276 5.28 26.26 -31.26
CA THR A 276 6.28 25.87 -32.28
C THR A 276 7.17 24.72 -31.82
N ALA A 277 6.92 24.18 -30.63
CA ALA A 277 7.92 23.43 -29.87
C ALA A 277 7.32 22.23 -29.10
N ASN A 278 6.40 21.47 -29.69
CA ASN A 278 5.72 20.34 -29.04
C ASN A 278 6.65 19.39 -28.23
N ASN A 279 7.87 19.16 -28.74
CA ASN A 279 8.87 18.26 -28.13
C ASN A 279 9.93 18.97 -27.26
N ASN A 280 9.74 20.25 -26.92
CA ASN A 280 10.68 21.01 -26.07
C ASN A 280 9.91 21.75 -24.97
N GLY A 281 9.83 21.12 -23.80
CA GLY A 281 9.11 21.64 -22.64
C GLY A 281 9.57 23.04 -22.21
N GLY A 282 10.88 23.29 -22.19
CA GLY A 282 11.43 24.59 -21.79
C GLY A 282 10.96 25.75 -22.67
N THR A 283 10.82 25.51 -23.98
CA THR A 283 10.27 26.50 -24.92
C THR A 283 8.74 26.61 -24.77
N LEU A 284 8.04 25.50 -24.57
CA LEU A 284 6.60 25.47 -24.35
C LEU A 284 6.16 26.22 -23.09
N LEU A 285 6.97 26.26 -22.02
CA LEU A 285 6.67 27.06 -20.82
C LEU A 285 6.38 28.52 -21.16
N GLY A 286 7.30 29.17 -21.89
CA GLY A 286 7.17 30.57 -22.27
C GLY A 286 6.06 30.80 -23.30
N GLN A 287 5.88 29.86 -24.23
CA GLN A 287 4.81 29.94 -25.22
C GLN A 287 3.43 29.80 -24.58
N ASN A 288 3.26 28.87 -23.63
CA ASN A 288 2.01 28.68 -22.92
C ASN A 288 1.65 29.88 -22.04
N ALA A 289 2.63 30.46 -21.33
CA ALA A 289 2.44 31.70 -20.59
C ALA A 289 1.93 32.84 -21.49
N SER A 290 2.60 33.05 -22.63
CA SER A 290 2.25 34.11 -23.58
C SER A 290 0.88 33.88 -24.22
N ASN A 291 0.61 32.64 -24.67
CA ASN A 291 -0.63 32.26 -25.31
C ASN A 291 -1.83 32.37 -24.36
N THR A 292 -1.74 31.75 -23.18
CA THR A 292 -2.80 31.78 -22.16
C THR A 292 -3.09 33.21 -21.73
N GLY A 293 -2.04 34.02 -21.51
CA GLY A 293 -2.18 35.44 -21.22
C GLY A 293 -2.91 36.23 -22.30
N THR A 294 -2.65 35.95 -23.58
CA THR A 294 -3.27 36.64 -24.71
C THR A 294 -4.72 36.21 -24.93
N VAL A 295 -5.01 34.91 -24.83
CA VAL A 295 -6.32 34.34 -25.19
C VAL A 295 -7.33 34.46 -24.03
N ILE A 296 -6.88 34.27 -22.80
CA ILE A 296 -7.74 34.24 -21.61
C ILE A 296 -7.66 35.53 -20.82
N GLY A 297 -6.49 36.17 -20.78
CA GLY A 297 -6.23 37.32 -19.91
C GLY A 297 -5.89 36.89 -18.48
N SER A 298 -4.82 37.46 -17.93
CA SER A 298 -4.26 37.06 -16.62
C SER A 298 -5.28 37.08 -15.46
N ALA A 299 -6.30 37.92 -15.49
CA ALA A 299 -7.30 37.98 -14.40
C ALA A 299 -8.25 36.76 -14.36
N ASN A 300 -8.34 35.99 -15.44
CA ASN A 300 -9.41 35.02 -15.65
C ASN A 300 -9.03 33.56 -15.33
N TYR A 301 -7.85 33.33 -14.78
CA TYR A 301 -7.38 32.01 -14.35
C TYR A 301 -6.36 32.15 -13.22
N ASP A 302 -6.06 31.08 -12.51
CA ASP A 302 -5.22 31.06 -11.31
C ASP A 302 -3.98 30.19 -11.47
N ILE A 303 -4.13 29.11 -12.24
CA ILE A 303 -3.07 28.22 -12.70
C ILE A 303 -3.29 27.96 -14.20
N GLY A 304 -2.21 27.91 -14.97
CA GLY A 304 -2.24 27.47 -16.35
C GLY A 304 -1.21 26.38 -16.59
N HIS A 305 -1.52 25.48 -17.52
CA HIS A 305 -0.69 24.34 -17.84
C HIS A 305 -0.90 23.96 -19.31
N ILE A 306 0.02 23.27 -19.96
CA ILE A 306 -0.16 22.77 -21.32
C ILE A 306 0.15 21.28 -21.43
N PHE A 307 -0.71 20.56 -22.15
CA PHE A 307 -0.44 19.18 -22.56
C PHE A 307 0.14 19.10 -23.97
N SER A 308 1.18 18.28 -24.13
CA SER A 308 1.84 18.02 -25.42
C SER A 308 2.10 16.52 -25.62
N THR A 309 2.66 16.14 -26.77
CA THR A 309 3.16 14.77 -27.00
C THR A 309 4.68 14.64 -26.85
N GLY A 310 5.37 15.74 -26.51
CA GLY A 310 6.78 15.71 -26.14
C GLY A 310 6.96 14.99 -24.81
N GLY A 311 7.89 14.04 -24.70
CA GLY A 311 8.04 13.26 -23.47
C GLY A 311 8.56 14.08 -22.29
N GLY A 312 8.02 13.83 -21.10
CA GLY A 312 8.45 14.43 -19.85
C GLY A 312 7.58 15.60 -19.40
N GLY A 313 8.09 16.36 -18.45
CA GLY A 313 7.42 17.54 -17.93
C GLY A 313 8.43 18.60 -17.51
N ILE A 314 7.95 19.83 -17.47
CA ILE A 314 8.68 20.91 -16.83
C ILE A 314 7.68 21.91 -16.29
N ALA A 315 7.93 22.36 -15.07
CA ALA A 315 7.11 23.36 -14.41
C ALA A 315 7.96 24.40 -13.71
N GLN A 316 7.43 25.62 -13.69
CA GLN A 316 7.97 26.67 -12.85
C GLN A 316 7.57 26.41 -11.40
N LEU A 317 8.58 26.36 -10.52
CA LEU A 317 8.35 26.18 -9.08
C LEU A 317 7.52 27.34 -8.50
N GLY A 318 6.45 26.99 -7.79
CA GLY A 318 5.59 27.91 -7.04
C GLY A 318 5.05 29.06 -7.89
N CYS A 319 4.42 28.75 -9.04
CA CYS A 319 3.92 29.77 -9.97
C CYS A 319 2.42 30.06 -9.87
N VAL A 320 1.62 29.25 -9.18
CA VAL A 320 0.17 29.51 -9.04
C VAL A 320 -0.08 30.90 -8.45
N CYS A 321 -1.12 31.57 -8.93
CA CYS A 321 -1.45 32.98 -8.64
C CYS A 321 -0.44 34.04 -9.12
N LYS A 322 0.78 33.70 -9.59
CA LYS A 322 1.78 34.69 -10.03
C LYS A 322 1.46 35.29 -11.40
N SER A 323 0.75 36.42 -11.39
CA SER A 323 0.21 37.06 -12.60
C SER A 323 1.24 37.81 -13.45
N ASN A 324 2.41 38.15 -12.90
CA ASN A 324 3.47 38.84 -13.62
C ASN A 324 3.88 38.04 -14.85
N ASN A 325 3.85 38.68 -16.03
CA ASN A 325 4.16 38.04 -17.32
C ASN A 325 3.40 36.74 -17.60
N ASN A 326 2.23 36.52 -16.97
CA ASN A 326 1.47 35.26 -17.06
C ASN A 326 2.26 34.03 -16.58
N ASN A 327 3.22 34.21 -15.68
CA ASN A 327 4.09 33.15 -15.19
C ASN A 327 3.33 31.99 -14.53
N LYS A 328 2.13 32.24 -13.99
CA LYS A 328 1.22 31.21 -13.50
C LYS A 328 0.73 30.19 -14.53
N ALA A 329 1.01 30.37 -15.82
CA ALA A 329 0.78 29.35 -16.85
C ALA A 329 2.04 28.58 -17.29
N ARG A 330 3.13 28.66 -16.53
CA ARG A 330 4.40 27.97 -16.82
C ARG A 330 4.40 26.56 -16.22
N GLY A 331 3.61 25.67 -16.82
CA GLY A 331 3.64 24.23 -16.57
C GLY A 331 3.40 23.46 -17.87
N VAL A 332 4.15 22.39 -18.09
CA VAL A 332 4.09 21.53 -19.28
C VAL A 332 4.14 20.08 -18.84
N THR A 333 3.21 19.27 -19.35
CA THR A 333 3.30 17.81 -19.25
C THR A 333 3.10 17.21 -20.63
N GLY A 334 3.93 16.26 -21.01
CA GLY A 334 3.74 15.58 -22.28
C GLY A 334 4.20 14.12 -22.29
N SER A 335 3.59 13.38 -23.20
CA SER A 335 3.85 11.96 -23.40
C SER A 335 3.47 11.56 -24.82
N PRO A 336 4.22 10.66 -25.49
CA PRO A 336 3.79 10.07 -26.76
C PRO A 336 2.47 9.31 -26.66
N ASN A 337 2.11 8.83 -25.46
CA ASN A 337 0.81 8.25 -25.14
C ASN A 337 0.24 8.99 -23.91
N PRO A 338 -0.41 10.15 -24.09
CA PRO A 338 -0.77 11.03 -22.99
C PRO A 338 -2.13 10.68 -22.40
N VAL A 339 -2.27 9.41 -21.99
CA VAL A 339 -3.46 8.83 -21.36
C VAL A 339 -3.05 7.78 -20.32
N GLY A 340 -3.94 7.47 -19.40
CA GLY A 340 -3.73 6.42 -18.40
C GLY A 340 -2.99 6.90 -17.15
N ASP A 341 -2.95 6.06 -16.12
CA ASP A 341 -2.50 6.47 -14.79
C ASP A 341 -1.03 6.90 -14.74
N ALA A 342 -0.14 6.25 -15.49
CA ALA A 342 1.27 6.65 -15.53
C ALA A 342 1.49 7.97 -16.28
N TYR A 343 0.47 8.56 -16.92
CA TYR A 343 0.49 9.93 -17.40
C TYR A 343 -0.11 10.87 -16.33
N ASP A 344 -1.30 10.53 -15.83
CA ASP A 344 -2.06 11.38 -14.91
C ASP A 344 -1.36 11.57 -13.54
N VAL A 345 -0.87 10.48 -12.95
CA VAL A 345 -0.27 10.48 -11.59
C VAL A 345 1.21 10.81 -11.64
N ASP A 346 1.97 10.05 -12.43
CA ASP A 346 3.43 10.15 -12.41
C ASP A 346 3.95 11.45 -13.05
N TYR A 347 3.15 12.14 -13.89
CA TYR A 347 3.58 13.38 -14.58
C TYR A 347 2.66 14.54 -14.30
N VAL A 348 1.36 14.44 -14.61
CA VAL A 348 0.50 15.64 -14.49
C VAL A 348 0.41 16.10 -13.04
N ALA A 349 0.17 15.19 -12.09
CA ALA A 349 0.18 15.54 -10.68
C ALA A 349 1.57 15.98 -10.17
N HIS A 350 2.65 15.40 -10.71
CA HIS A 350 4.03 15.79 -10.39
C HIS A 350 4.34 17.23 -10.81
N GLU A 351 4.10 17.56 -12.08
CA GLU A 351 4.38 18.88 -12.64
C GLU A 351 3.50 19.96 -12.02
N MET A 352 2.23 19.63 -11.73
CA MET A 352 1.38 20.54 -10.97
C MET A 352 1.89 20.70 -9.53
N GLY A 353 2.53 19.68 -8.94
CA GLY A 353 3.16 19.75 -7.63
C GLY A 353 4.24 20.83 -7.57
N HIS A 354 5.07 20.92 -8.60
CA HIS A 354 6.01 22.04 -8.76
C HIS A 354 5.30 23.38 -8.91
N GLN A 355 4.23 23.47 -9.70
CA GLN A 355 3.48 24.74 -9.80
C GLN A 355 2.92 25.19 -8.44
N PHE A 356 2.59 24.24 -7.57
CA PHE A 356 2.18 24.44 -6.18
C PHE A 356 3.35 24.54 -5.18
N GLY A 357 4.60 24.52 -5.63
CA GLY A 357 5.77 24.84 -4.82
C GLY A 357 6.53 23.66 -4.21
N ALA A 358 6.16 22.42 -4.54
CA ALA A 358 6.94 21.25 -4.07
C ALA A 358 8.22 21.04 -4.89
N GLU A 359 9.30 20.70 -4.20
CA GLU A 359 10.55 20.24 -4.79
C GLU A 359 10.58 18.71 -4.85
N HIS A 360 11.62 18.17 -5.50
CA HIS A 360 11.80 16.73 -5.61
C HIS A 360 12.18 16.08 -4.28
N THR A 361 11.62 14.92 -3.99
CA THR A 361 11.84 14.19 -2.73
C THR A 361 12.89 13.08 -2.82
N PHE A 362 13.35 12.73 -4.01
CA PHE A 362 14.28 11.62 -4.24
C PHE A 362 15.72 11.94 -3.85
N ASN A 363 16.47 10.91 -3.48
CA ASN A 363 17.89 10.97 -3.16
C ASN A 363 18.69 10.03 -4.10
N SER A 364 18.92 10.52 -5.32
CA SER A 364 19.70 9.86 -6.36
C SER A 364 20.24 10.90 -7.33
N ASN A 365 21.34 10.56 -8.01
CA ASN A 365 21.92 11.35 -9.09
C ASN A 365 22.20 10.47 -10.33
N ASP A 366 21.51 9.33 -10.46
CA ASP A 366 21.58 8.43 -11.61
C ASP A 366 20.37 8.63 -12.55
N GLY A 367 20.57 8.45 -13.85
CA GLY A 367 19.49 8.53 -14.84
C GLY A 367 18.78 9.87 -14.93
N SER A 368 17.44 9.85 -14.96
CA SER A 368 16.66 11.09 -15.00
C SER A 368 16.84 11.94 -13.75
N CYS A 369 17.27 11.35 -12.62
CA CYS A 369 17.55 12.10 -11.40
C CYS A 369 18.76 13.03 -11.54
N GLN A 370 19.68 12.75 -12.49
CA GLN A 370 20.90 13.53 -12.65
C GLN A 370 20.61 15.00 -12.97
N GLY A 371 21.02 15.89 -12.08
CA GLY A 371 20.83 17.35 -12.23
C GLY A 371 19.40 17.85 -11.98
N ASN A 372 18.51 17.00 -11.47
CA ASN A 372 17.13 17.37 -11.14
C ASN A 372 16.82 17.31 -9.63
N GLY A 373 17.64 16.66 -8.80
CA GLY A 373 17.32 16.54 -7.37
C GLY A 373 17.47 17.84 -6.57
N ALA A 374 16.87 17.85 -5.39
CA ALA A 374 16.87 18.95 -4.44
C ALA A 374 17.38 18.46 -3.08
N ASP A 375 18.63 18.76 -2.75
CA ASP A 375 19.32 18.23 -1.55
C ASP A 375 18.64 18.61 -0.22
N ASN A 376 18.00 19.78 -0.19
CA ASN A 376 17.18 20.29 0.91
C ASN A 376 15.80 19.62 1.06
N ALA A 377 15.40 18.76 0.10
CA ALA A 377 14.11 18.08 0.08
C ALA A 377 14.21 16.55 -0.18
N ALA A 378 15.43 16.01 -0.34
CA ALA A 378 15.74 14.63 -0.68
C ALA A 378 15.56 13.63 0.49
N PHE A 379 14.33 13.49 0.98
CA PHE A 379 13.96 12.63 2.11
C PHE A 379 13.63 11.17 1.73
N GLU A 380 13.46 10.84 0.45
CA GLU A 380 13.22 9.47 0.00
C GLU A 380 14.50 8.84 -0.56
N PRO A 381 14.82 7.58 -0.23
CA PRO A 381 16.01 6.91 -0.76
C PRO A 381 15.89 6.69 -2.28
N GLY A 382 17.04 6.62 -2.96
CA GLY A 382 17.10 6.27 -4.38
C GLY A 382 16.20 7.17 -5.24
N SER A 383 15.46 6.56 -6.17
CA SER A 383 14.51 7.28 -7.02
C SER A 383 13.23 7.73 -6.31
N GLY A 384 13.04 7.33 -5.04
CA GLY A 384 11.86 7.60 -4.23
C GLY A 384 10.58 6.96 -4.77
N THR A 385 9.47 7.22 -4.08
CA THR A 385 8.22 6.47 -4.30
C THR A 385 6.95 7.31 -4.31
N THR A 386 6.99 8.54 -3.77
CA THR A 386 5.83 9.45 -3.78
C THR A 386 5.75 10.26 -5.07
N ILE A 387 4.69 11.07 -5.21
CA ILE A 387 4.41 11.85 -6.43
C ILE A 387 5.56 12.77 -6.81
N MET A 388 6.24 13.41 -5.87
CA MET A 388 7.35 14.33 -6.16
C MET A 388 8.71 13.63 -6.28
N ALA A 389 8.73 12.29 -6.27
CA ALA A 389 9.90 11.49 -6.58
C ALA A 389 9.97 11.13 -8.05
N TYR A 390 11.03 10.43 -8.45
CA TYR A 390 11.31 9.97 -9.80
C TYR A 390 11.22 8.44 -9.89
N ALA A 391 10.16 7.87 -9.30
CA ALA A 391 9.93 6.43 -9.30
C ALA A 391 10.05 5.84 -10.72
N GLY A 392 11.00 4.92 -10.89
CA GLY A 392 11.18 4.12 -12.11
C GLY A 392 11.98 4.76 -13.23
N ILE A 393 12.61 5.92 -13.00
CA ILE A 393 13.38 6.64 -14.02
C ILE A 393 14.83 6.98 -13.63
N CYS A 394 15.36 6.44 -12.53
CA CYS A 394 16.74 6.68 -12.05
C CYS A 394 17.66 5.45 -12.10
N PHE A 395 17.41 4.54 -13.06
CA PHE A 395 18.28 3.39 -13.37
C PHE A 395 18.48 2.45 -12.18
N ASN A 396 19.71 2.36 -11.64
CA ASN A 396 20.05 1.36 -10.64
C ASN A 396 19.50 1.74 -9.25
N ASP A 397 19.14 3.01 -9.06
CA ASP A 397 18.54 3.51 -7.83
C ASP A 397 17.00 3.40 -7.85
N ASP A 398 16.42 2.73 -8.85
CA ASP A 398 14.96 2.59 -8.96
C ASP A 398 14.38 1.66 -7.90
N ILE A 399 13.52 2.22 -7.04
CA ILE A 399 12.85 1.47 -5.97
C ILE A 399 11.59 0.77 -6.48
N GLN A 400 10.81 1.46 -7.32
CA GLN A 400 9.60 0.92 -7.94
C GLN A 400 9.34 1.62 -9.27
N GLU A 401 8.49 1.04 -10.12
CA GLU A 401 8.28 1.53 -11.48
C GLU A 401 7.46 2.84 -11.56
N HIS A 402 6.55 3.06 -10.62
CA HIS A 402 5.57 4.14 -10.69
C HIS A 402 5.33 4.78 -9.33
N SER A 403 5.02 6.07 -9.26
CA SER A 403 4.78 6.74 -7.98
C SER A 403 3.51 6.21 -7.30
N ASP A 404 3.54 6.06 -5.98
CA ASP A 404 2.32 5.89 -5.21
C ASP A 404 1.52 7.21 -5.27
N ALA A 405 0.19 7.11 -5.42
CA ALA A 405 -0.67 8.27 -5.68
C ALA A 405 -0.95 9.09 -4.40
N TYR A 406 0.09 9.55 -3.68
CA TYR A 406 0.04 10.47 -2.54
C TYR A 406 1.33 11.29 -2.43
N PHE A 407 1.26 12.40 -1.69
CA PHE A 407 2.41 13.29 -1.42
C PHE A 407 3.16 12.90 -0.14
N HIS A 408 4.50 12.94 -0.21
CA HIS A 408 5.39 12.85 0.95
C HIS A 408 5.11 14.01 1.93
N ALA A 409 5.36 13.82 3.23
CA ALA A 409 5.26 14.90 4.23
C ALA A 409 6.00 16.17 3.80
N LYS A 410 7.16 16.07 3.14
CA LYS A 410 7.90 17.25 2.65
C LYS A 410 7.17 18.00 1.53
N SER A 411 6.51 17.30 0.62
CA SER A 411 5.71 17.94 -0.43
C SER A 411 4.44 18.55 0.14
N LEU A 412 3.78 17.87 1.08
CA LEU A 412 2.64 18.42 1.83
C LEU A 412 3.05 19.71 2.56
N ASP A 413 4.22 19.70 3.20
CA ASP A 413 4.85 20.86 3.84
C ASP A 413 5.04 22.02 2.84
N GLN A 414 5.81 21.83 1.77
CA GLN A 414 6.08 22.91 0.82
C GLN A 414 4.82 23.48 0.16
N ILE A 415 3.88 22.61 -0.27
CA ILE A 415 2.65 23.05 -0.91
C ILE A 415 1.77 23.82 0.07
N SER A 416 1.61 23.33 1.31
CA SER A 416 0.77 23.99 2.30
C SER A 416 1.32 25.37 2.70
N ASP A 417 2.64 25.55 2.80
CA ASP A 417 3.23 26.89 2.97
C ASP A 417 2.92 27.79 1.80
N PHE A 418 3.16 27.30 0.58
CA PHE A 418 2.95 28.10 -0.61
C PHE A 418 1.49 28.57 -0.75
N VAL A 419 0.50 27.69 -0.54
CA VAL A 419 -0.93 28.05 -0.69
C VAL A 419 -1.52 28.81 0.50
N THR A 420 -0.79 28.93 1.61
CA THR A 420 -1.20 29.75 2.76
C THR A 420 -0.51 31.11 2.77
N THR A 421 0.69 31.22 2.19
CA THR A 421 1.50 32.45 2.20
C THR A 421 1.49 33.20 0.87
N GLN A 422 1.61 32.49 -0.27
CA GLN A 422 1.86 33.10 -1.58
C GLN A 422 0.70 32.92 -2.57
N ALA A 423 -0.02 31.79 -2.52
CA ALA A 423 -1.10 31.45 -3.45
C ALA A 423 -2.51 31.48 -2.81
N THR A 424 -2.70 32.33 -1.79
CA THR A 424 -3.97 32.45 -1.05
C THR A 424 -5.01 33.29 -1.79
N ALA A 425 -4.61 34.45 -2.32
CA ALA A 425 -5.55 35.51 -2.72
C ALA A 425 -6.35 35.21 -3.99
N CYS A 426 -5.88 34.29 -4.85
CA CYS A 426 -6.56 34.00 -6.11
C CYS A 426 -7.53 32.81 -6.04
N ALA A 427 -7.43 31.96 -5.02
CA ALA A 427 -8.32 30.81 -4.87
C ALA A 427 -9.71 31.22 -4.36
N ALA A 428 -10.75 30.59 -4.90
CA ALA A 428 -12.03 30.55 -4.21
C ALA A 428 -11.91 29.62 -2.99
N THR A 429 -12.49 30.02 -1.86
CA THR A 429 -12.38 29.27 -0.60
C THR A 429 -13.73 28.83 -0.08
N GLN A 430 -13.75 27.65 0.53
CA GLN A 430 -14.88 27.12 1.29
C GLN A 430 -14.36 26.64 2.65
N THR A 431 -15.23 26.70 3.67
CA THR A 431 -14.94 26.11 4.98
C THR A 431 -14.73 24.60 4.81
N GLY A 432 -13.55 24.12 5.21
CA GLY A 432 -13.26 22.69 5.31
C GLY A 432 -13.45 22.18 6.73
N VAL A 433 -12.71 21.14 7.09
CA VAL A 433 -12.79 20.45 8.40
C VAL A 433 -11.47 20.65 9.15
N SER A 434 -11.53 20.64 10.49
CA SER A 434 -10.34 20.67 11.32
C SER A 434 -9.44 19.48 11.01
N ALA A 435 -8.13 19.72 10.93
CA ALA A 435 -7.17 18.62 10.81
C ALA A 435 -7.13 17.79 12.10
N PRO A 436 -6.79 16.48 12.03
CA PRO A 436 -6.48 15.69 13.21
C PRO A 436 -5.40 16.38 14.06
N VAL A 437 -5.53 16.32 15.38
CA VAL A 437 -4.53 16.83 16.30
C VAL A 437 -3.66 15.68 16.77
N LEU A 438 -2.38 15.72 16.39
CA LEU A 438 -1.36 14.80 16.88
C LEU A 438 -0.78 15.28 18.22
N PRO A 439 -0.65 14.40 19.22
CA PRO A 439 0.19 14.65 20.39
C PRO A 439 1.66 14.85 20.01
N ALA A 440 2.39 15.60 20.85
CA ALA A 440 3.85 15.77 20.73
C ALA A 440 4.59 14.43 20.81
N ILE A 441 5.72 14.35 20.11
CA ILE A 441 6.56 13.14 20.04
C ILE A 441 7.92 13.51 20.64
N ALA A 442 8.27 12.91 21.78
CA ALA A 442 9.50 13.27 22.49
C ALA A 442 10.43 12.06 22.73
N ASP A 443 10.05 10.88 22.23
CA ASP A 443 10.78 9.66 22.50
C ASP A 443 12.08 9.58 21.68
N THR A 444 13.14 9.13 22.35
CA THR A 444 14.42 8.78 21.73
C THR A 444 14.76 7.34 22.07
N PHE A 445 15.03 6.53 21.05
CA PHE A 445 15.39 5.13 21.21
C PHE A 445 16.84 4.88 20.80
N PHE A 446 17.47 3.92 21.47
CA PHE A 446 18.75 3.36 21.06
C PHE A 446 18.51 1.90 20.68
N ILE A 447 18.84 1.52 19.45
CA ILE A 447 18.56 0.18 18.92
C ILE A 447 19.85 -0.49 18.41
N PRO A 448 19.94 -1.82 18.49
CA PRO A 448 21.03 -2.58 17.85
C PRO A 448 21.01 -2.49 16.32
N ILE A 449 22.18 -2.55 15.68
CA ILE A 449 22.28 -2.67 14.21
C ILE A 449 21.59 -3.95 13.69
N GLY A 450 21.17 -3.92 12.42
CA GLY A 450 20.62 -5.09 11.73
C GLY A 450 19.41 -5.74 12.40
N THR A 451 18.64 -4.98 13.18
CA THR A 451 17.52 -5.48 13.98
C THR A 451 16.23 -4.73 13.65
N PRO A 452 15.13 -5.42 13.30
CA PRO A 452 13.84 -4.78 13.04
C PRO A 452 13.34 -3.92 14.20
N PHE A 453 12.57 -2.89 13.88
CA PHE A 453 11.89 -2.07 14.89
C PHE A 453 10.48 -1.69 14.46
N GLU A 454 9.65 -1.31 15.43
CA GLU A 454 8.27 -0.86 15.20
C GLU A 454 8.03 0.50 15.83
N LEU A 455 7.49 1.44 15.05
CA LEU A 455 7.06 2.75 15.53
C LEU A 455 5.55 2.73 15.77
N ILE A 456 5.11 3.32 16.87
CA ILE A 456 3.69 3.41 17.23
C ILE A 456 3.30 4.88 17.16
N SER A 457 2.36 5.20 16.27
CA SER A 457 1.84 6.55 16.15
C SER A 457 1.07 6.96 17.41
N PRO A 458 1.27 8.17 17.95
CA PRO A 458 0.40 8.69 18.98
C PRO A 458 -1.03 8.82 18.42
N LEU A 459 -2.02 8.45 19.22
CA LEU A 459 -3.42 8.50 18.79
C LEU A 459 -3.83 9.96 18.54
N ALA A 460 -4.07 10.29 17.28
CA ALA A 460 -4.59 11.60 16.90
C ALA A 460 -6.07 11.71 17.29
N VAL A 461 -6.49 12.94 17.62
CA VAL A 461 -7.88 13.25 17.94
C VAL A 461 -8.48 14.16 16.87
N THR A 462 -9.72 13.91 16.47
CA THR A 462 -10.47 14.75 15.54
C THR A 462 -11.81 15.14 16.16
N ASP A 463 -12.34 16.31 15.79
CA ASP A 463 -13.67 16.78 16.19
C ASP A 463 -14.79 16.17 15.31
N SER A 464 -14.42 15.55 14.20
CA SER A 464 -15.30 14.85 13.27
C SER A 464 -15.46 13.36 13.63
N THR A 465 -16.41 12.68 12.97
CA THR A 465 -16.56 11.22 13.07
C THR A 465 -15.61 10.47 12.12
N ASP A 466 -14.61 11.15 11.57
CA ASP A 466 -13.80 10.61 10.47
C ASP A 466 -12.75 9.64 10.97
N THR A 467 -12.50 8.60 10.18
CA THR A 467 -11.39 7.68 10.42
C THR A 467 -10.06 8.37 10.13
N ILE A 468 -9.06 8.13 10.96
CA ILE A 468 -7.71 8.69 10.81
C ILE A 468 -6.77 7.63 10.24
N SER A 469 -5.93 8.02 9.29
CA SER A 469 -4.80 7.22 8.81
C SER A 469 -3.48 7.90 9.16
N TYR A 470 -2.43 7.09 9.27
CA TYR A 470 -1.10 7.48 9.69
C TYR A 470 -0.08 7.09 8.63
N CYS A 471 0.95 7.91 8.48
CA CYS A 471 2.10 7.62 7.61
C CYS A 471 3.36 8.03 8.36
N TRP A 472 4.22 7.07 8.64
CA TRP A 472 5.54 7.28 9.21
C TRP A 472 6.54 7.40 8.06
N GLU A 473 7.28 8.50 8.05
CA GLU A 473 8.24 8.84 7.00
C GLU A 473 9.59 9.16 7.66
N GLN A 474 10.67 8.62 7.10
CA GLN A 474 12.01 8.97 7.55
C GLN A 474 12.28 10.44 7.21
N TRP A 475 12.91 11.17 8.12
CA TRP A 475 13.12 12.60 8.07
C TRP A 475 14.61 12.98 8.14
N ASN A 476 15.46 12.19 7.48
CA ASN A 476 16.89 12.47 7.37
C ASN A 476 17.23 13.01 5.98
N LEU A 477 17.81 14.21 5.92
CA LEU A 477 18.58 14.67 4.78
C LEU A 477 20.02 14.21 4.93
N GLY A 478 20.73 14.04 3.82
CA GLY A 478 22.11 13.58 3.84
C GLY A 478 22.47 12.92 2.52
N ASN A 479 23.73 12.50 2.40
CA ASN A 479 24.26 11.59 1.37
C ASN A 479 23.71 11.78 -0.07
N PHE A 480 23.42 13.03 -0.47
CA PHE A 480 22.68 13.28 -1.70
C PHE A 480 23.39 12.71 -2.94
N GLY A 481 22.67 11.89 -3.71
CA GLY A 481 23.16 11.31 -4.95
C GLY A 481 24.03 10.07 -4.79
N GLU A 482 24.19 9.58 -3.56
CA GLU A 482 24.77 8.28 -3.27
C GLU A 482 23.85 7.12 -3.69
N THR A 483 24.43 5.97 -4.01
CA THR A 483 23.67 4.82 -4.56
C THR A 483 22.78 4.15 -3.51
N GLU A 484 21.56 3.77 -3.90
CA GLU A 484 20.60 3.13 -3.01
C GLU A 484 21.13 1.81 -2.42
N ASP A 485 21.87 1.02 -3.21
CA ASP A 485 22.32 -0.33 -2.83
C ASP A 485 23.29 -0.34 -1.64
N ALA A 486 24.00 0.76 -1.42
CA ALA A 486 24.93 0.93 -0.32
C ALA A 486 24.30 1.64 0.91
N SER A 487 22.99 1.95 0.89
CA SER A 487 22.32 2.76 1.92
C SER A 487 22.46 2.23 3.35
N ALA A 488 22.59 0.90 3.52
CA ALA A 488 22.83 0.27 4.83
C ALA A 488 24.16 0.68 5.48
N SER A 489 25.17 1.05 4.67
CA SER A 489 26.52 1.38 5.14
C SER A 489 26.76 2.86 5.38
N TYR A 490 25.83 3.72 4.97
CA TYR A 490 25.95 5.16 5.18
C TYR A 490 25.61 5.54 6.63
N THR A 491 26.26 6.59 7.12
CA THR A 491 26.05 7.14 8.46
C THR A 491 24.99 8.24 8.50
N ASP A 492 24.45 8.60 7.34
CA ASP A 492 23.53 9.73 7.12
C ASP A 492 22.63 9.45 5.89
N GLY A 493 21.51 10.17 5.78
CA GLY A 493 20.57 10.12 4.67
C GLY A 493 19.32 9.27 4.90
N PRO A 494 18.44 9.17 3.89
CA PRO A 494 17.32 8.26 3.90
C PRO A 494 17.75 6.82 3.54
N CYS A 495 17.18 5.83 4.23
CA CYS A 495 17.33 4.40 3.93
C CYS A 495 16.01 3.62 4.02
N PHE A 496 14.91 4.29 4.38
CA PHE A 496 13.54 3.76 4.35
C PHE A 496 12.65 4.63 3.47
N ARG A 497 12.06 4.03 2.44
CA ARG A 497 11.06 4.63 1.57
C ARG A 497 9.77 4.95 2.32
N SER A 498 9.01 5.89 1.77
CA SER A 498 7.65 6.16 2.23
C SER A 498 6.68 5.05 1.79
N PHE A 499 5.55 4.97 2.48
CA PHE A 499 4.47 4.05 2.19
C PHE A 499 3.12 4.70 2.39
N THR A 500 2.14 4.24 1.60
CA THR A 500 0.77 4.73 1.62
C THR A 500 0.21 4.81 3.06
N PRO A 501 -0.56 5.86 3.39
CA PRO A 501 -1.19 6.01 4.70
C PRO A 501 -2.02 4.79 5.09
N SER A 502 -1.97 4.40 6.36
CA SER A 502 -2.65 3.23 6.91
C SER A 502 -3.48 3.58 8.14
N MET A 503 -4.59 2.90 8.36
CA MET A 503 -5.35 3.02 9.63
C MET A 503 -4.62 2.32 10.80
N GLU A 504 -3.63 1.48 10.50
CA GLU A 504 -2.78 0.86 11.51
C GLU A 504 -1.90 1.91 12.19
N THR A 505 -1.88 1.91 13.51
CA THR A 505 -1.05 2.82 14.30
C THR A 505 0.40 2.35 14.39
N VAL A 506 0.66 1.07 14.09
CA VAL A 506 1.99 0.46 14.16
C VAL A 506 2.61 0.38 12.77
N ARG A 507 3.83 0.89 12.62
CA ARG A 507 4.66 0.75 11.43
C ARG A 507 5.90 -0.07 11.73
N VAL A 508 6.12 -1.13 10.96
CA VAL A 508 7.29 -2.01 11.10
C VAL A 508 8.36 -1.64 10.05
N PHE A 509 9.63 -1.65 10.47
CA PHE A 509 10.80 -1.38 9.64
C PHE A 509 11.79 -2.58 9.68
N PRO A 510 12.08 -3.23 8.53
CA PRO A 510 11.34 -3.11 7.26
C PRO A 510 9.90 -3.65 7.42
N GLN A 511 9.06 -3.58 6.38
CA GLN A 511 7.69 -4.09 6.44
C GLN A 511 7.60 -5.52 7.01
N ILE A 512 6.50 -5.84 7.70
CA ILE A 512 6.36 -7.13 8.43
C ILE A 512 6.55 -8.34 7.50
N GLU A 513 6.12 -8.22 6.24
CA GLU A 513 6.31 -9.21 5.18
C GLU A 513 7.78 -9.57 4.94
N ASN A 514 8.66 -8.59 5.08
CA ASN A 514 10.11 -8.74 4.94
C ASN A 514 10.73 -9.34 6.22
N VAL A 515 10.26 -8.90 7.38
CA VAL A 515 10.72 -9.43 8.68
C VAL A 515 10.40 -10.93 8.82
N ILE A 516 9.20 -11.38 8.43
CA ILE A 516 8.79 -12.79 8.59
C ILE A 516 9.55 -13.78 7.68
N ILE A 517 10.09 -13.30 6.56
CA ILE A 517 10.93 -14.09 5.65
C ILE A 517 12.43 -13.90 5.92
N GLY A 518 12.80 -13.06 6.89
CA GLY A 518 14.18 -12.76 7.24
C GLY A 518 14.91 -11.84 6.25
N ASN A 519 14.19 -11.15 5.37
CA ASN A 519 14.78 -10.18 4.45
C ASN A 519 14.87 -8.81 5.13
N LEU A 520 16.03 -8.48 5.70
CA LEU A 520 16.24 -7.20 6.39
C LEU A 520 16.95 -6.15 5.54
N SER A 521 17.25 -6.46 4.29
CA SER A 521 17.90 -5.54 3.36
C SER A 521 17.28 -5.72 1.99
N ASP A 522 16.31 -4.86 1.69
CA ASP A 522 15.59 -4.85 0.43
C ASP A 522 15.64 -3.45 -0.18
N VAL A 523 15.42 -3.35 -1.49
CA VAL A 523 15.46 -2.07 -2.21
C VAL A 523 14.49 -1.07 -1.56
N GLY A 524 15.02 0.11 -1.22
CA GLY A 524 14.30 1.19 -0.54
C GLY A 524 14.06 0.97 0.96
N MET A 525 14.49 -0.15 1.56
CA MET A 525 14.32 -0.44 2.98
C MET A 525 15.48 -1.26 3.52
N ARG A 526 16.67 -0.67 3.56
CA ARG A 526 17.87 -1.36 4.02
C ARG A 526 18.14 -1.05 5.47
N MET A 527 18.07 -2.09 6.32
CA MET A 527 18.39 -1.93 7.74
C MET A 527 19.84 -1.45 7.91
N PRO A 528 20.10 -0.45 8.75
CA PRO A 528 21.46 0.05 8.93
C PRO A 528 22.43 -1.01 9.46
N ALA A 529 23.59 -1.08 8.82
CA ALA A 529 24.73 -1.93 9.17
C ALA A 529 25.83 -1.18 9.94
N VAL A 530 25.66 0.14 10.10
CA VAL A 530 26.57 1.03 10.85
C VAL A 530 25.79 1.87 11.85
N SER A 531 26.51 2.43 12.82
CA SER A 531 25.94 3.43 13.73
C SER A 531 25.45 4.65 12.96
N ARG A 532 24.19 5.04 13.16
CA ARG A 532 23.60 6.25 12.55
C ARG A 532 22.35 6.71 13.31
N PRO A 533 22.05 8.01 13.31
CA PRO A 533 20.72 8.49 13.68
C PRO A 533 19.73 8.22 12.55
N LEU A 534 18.49 7.94 12.93
CA LEU A 534 17.33 7.94 12.06
C LEU A 534 16.27 8.80 12.73
N ASP A 535 15.71 9.75 11.99
CA ASP A 535 14.67 10.65 12.46
C ASP A 535 13.39 10.33 11.71
N PHE A 536 12.25 10.39 12.38
CA PHE A 536 10.96 10.05 11.79
C PHE A 536 9.90 11.08 12.13
N LYS A 537 9.09 11.43 11.12
CA LYS A 537 7.86 12.20 11.29
C LYS A 537 6.65 11.35 11.01
N VAL A 538 5.54 11.71 11.63
CA VAL A 538 4.24 11.09 11.35
C VAL A 538 3.26 12.11 10.84
N THR A 539 2.56 11.74 9.76
CA THR A 539 1.45 12.52 9.21
C THR A 539 0.14 11.80 9.53
N ALA A 540 -0.73 12.45 10.30
CA ALA A 540 -2.12 12.01 10.51
C ALA A 540 -3.01 12.65 9.46
N ARG A 541 -3.85 11.85 8.80
CA ARG A 541 -4.77 12.29 7.73
C ARG A 541 -6.19 11.87 8.05
N SER A 542 -7.16 12.74 7.77
CA SER A 542 -8.58 12.39 7.72
C SER A 542 -9.18 12.82 6.39
N ILE A 543 -10.30 12.21 6.00
CA ILE A 543 -11.02 12.55 4.77
C ILE A 543 -12.47 12.79 5.13
N TYR A 544 -13.02 13.90 4.63
CA TYR A 544 -14.40 14.30 4.78
C TYR A 544 -14.98 14.73 3.43
N GLU A 545 -16.01 14.03 2.94
CA GLU A 545 -16.69 14.30 1.66
C GLU A 545 -15.72 14.36 0.46
N GLY A 546 -14.70 13.50 0.45
CA GLY A 546 -13.65 13.40 -0.56
C GLY A 546 -12.49 14.36 -0.37
N PHE A 547 -12.58 15.31 0.56
CA PHE A 547 -11.51 16.27 0.87
C PHE A 547 -10.72 15.83 2.08
N GLY A 548 -9.39 15.79 1.93
CA GLY A 548 -8.50 15.45 3.01
C GLY A 548 -8.07 16.64 3.84
N THR A 549 -7.72 16.31 5.07
CA THR A 549 -7.04 17.19 6.02
C THR A 549 -5.87 16.42 6.61
N PHE A 550 -4.82 17.12 7.01
CA PHE A 550 -3.66 16.48 7.60
C PHE A 550 -3.01 17.34 8.68
N ASN A 551 -2.25 16.65 9.53
CA ASN A 551 -1.34 17.23 10.48
C ASN A 551 -0.03 16.46 10.44
N ILE A 552 1.07 17.16 10.20
CA ILE A 552 2.44 16.62 10.25
C ILE A 552 2.99 16.93 11.64
N SER A 553 3.60 15.94 12.32
CA SER A 553 4.19 16.14 13.64
C SER A 553 5.21 17.29 13.64
N GLU A 554 5.10 18.16 14.67
CA GLU A 554 6.08 19.21 14.94
C GLU A 554 7.45 18.59 15.20
N ASP A 555 7.45 17.70 16.20
CA ASP A 555 8.63 16.99 16.66
C ASP A 555 8.95 15.76 15.80
N GLU A 556 10.15 15.23 16.03
CA GLU A 556 10.70 14.03 15.40
C GLU A 556 10.88 12.93 16.44
N LEU A 557 10.63 11.68 16.03
CA LEU A 557 11.03 10.52 16.79
C LEU A 557 12.47 10.17 16.42
N HIS A 558 13.36 10.15 17.41
CA HIS A 558 14.78 9.87 17.20
C HIS A 558 15.10 8.39 17.47
N VAL A 559 15.73 7.71 16.51
CA VAL A 559 16.20 6.33 16.63
C VAL A 559 17.71 6.29 16.36
N ASN A 560 18.49 6.09 17.40
CA ASN A 560 19.93 5.94 17.31
C ASN A 560 20.28 4.47 17.13
N VAL A 561 20.72 4.10 15.94
CA VAL A 561 21.22 2.75 15.65
C VAL A 561 22.68 2.65 16.09
N LEU A 562 23.03 1.56 16.78
CA LEU A 562 24.33 1.38 17.40
C LEU A 562 25.00 0.07 16.97
N ASP A 563 26.21 0.16 16.43
CA ASP A 563 27.05 -1.00 16.06
C ASP A 563 27.73 -1.68 17.25
N SER A 564 27.65 -1.07 18.45
CA SER A 564 28.09 -1.67 19.71
C SER A 564 27.13 -2.75 20.25
N ALA A 565 25.94 -2.86 19.67
CA ALA A 565 24.94 -3.88 19.98
C ALA A 565 24.33 -4.48 18.71
N GLY A 566 23.92 -5.74 18.77
CA GLY A 566 23.22 -6.42 17.67
C GLY A 566 24.07 -7.38 16.84
N PRO A 567 23.44 -8.08 15.88
CA PRO A 567 21.98 -8.12 15.69
C PRO A 567 21.27 -8.90 16.81
N PHE A 568 20.12 -8.41 17.25
CA PHE A 568 19.24 -9.10 18.20
C PHE A 568 18.39 -10.12 17.45
N VAL A 569 18.50 -11.40 17.80
CA VAL A 569 17.94 -12.51 17.00
C VAL A 569 17.29 -13.56 17.89
N VAL A 570 16.04 -13.94 17.58
CA VAL A 570 15.39 -15.12 18.16
C VAL A 570 16.03 -16.37 17.57
N THR A 571 16.56 -17.22 18.45
CA THR A 571 17.31 -18.43 18.07
C THR A 571 16.49 -19.71 18.25
N PHE A 572 15.40 -19.67 19.03
CA PHE A 572 14.49 -20.80 19.20
C PHE A 572 13.09 -20.33 19.63
N PRO A 573 11.99 -20.90 19.09
CA PRO A 573 11.91 -21.91 18.03
C PRO A 573 12.47 -21.43 16.68
N ALA A 574 13.07 -22.34 15.93
CA ALA A 574 13.76 -22.02 14.67
C ALA A 574 13.44 -22.97 13.50
N LEU A 575 12.82 -24.12 13.78
CA LEU A 575 12.57 -25.18 12.80
C LEU A 575 11.08 -25.50 12.69
N ALA A 576 10.64 -25.92 11.50
CA ALA A 576 9.28 -26.41 11.27
C ALA A 576 8.92 -27.67 12.07
N ALA A 577 9.95 -28.40 12.53
CA ALA A 577 9.79 -29.58 13.37
C ALA A 577 9.57 -29.23 14.86
N ASP A 578 9.87 -27.98 15.28
CA ASP A 578 9.65 -27.55 16.65
C ASP A 578 8.16 -27.62 16.96
N SER A 579 7.81 -28.34 18.02
CA SER A 579 6.41 -28.66 18.30
C SER A 579 6.11 -28.74 19.79
N PHE A 580 5.07 -28.01 20.20
CA PHE A 580 4.66 -27.88 21.60
C PHE A 580 3.17 -28.16 21.76
N PRO A 581 2.73 -28.75 22.87
CA PRO A 581 1.31 -28.96 23.12
C PRO A 581 0.61 -27.62 23.44
N ARG A 582 -0.62 -27.42 22.95
CA ARG A 582 -1.48 -26.30 23.35
C ARG A 582 -1.66 -26.27 24.87
N GLY A 583 -1.66 -25.08 25.47
CA GLY A 583 -1.71 -24.92 26.93
C GLY A 583 -0.47 -25.42 27.69
N GLY A 584 0.56 -25.93 26.98
CA GLY A 584 1.81 -26.37 27.58
C GLY A 584 2.85 -25.26 27.67
N ASN A 585 4.08 -25.63 28.01
CA ASN A 585 5.20 -24.69 28.08
C ASN A 585 6.12 -24.85 26.85
N ALA A 586 6.71 -23.74 26.43
CA ALA A 586 7.78 -23.70 25.45
C ALA A 586 8.93 -22.84 25.97
N THR A 587 10.17 -23.26 25.71
CA THR A 587 11.33 -22.40 25.92
C THR A 587 11.51 -21.55 24.67
N VAL A 588 11.76 -20.25 24.85
CA VAL A 588 12.12 -19.31 23.79
C VAL A 588 13.52 -18.82 24.10
N THR A 589 14.42 -18.82 23.11
CA THR A 589 15.78 -18.31 23.26
C THR A 589 16.11 -17.25 22.22
N TRP A 590 17.00 -16.33 22.57
CA TRP A 590 17.45 -15.26 21.70
C TRP A 590 18.90 -14.88 22.00
N ASN A 591 19.57 -14.24 21.05
CA ASN A 591 20.84 -13.60 21.26
C ASN A 591 20.62 -12.22 21.89
N VAL A 592 21.06 -12.02 23.14
CA VAL A 592 20.99 -10.73 23.84
C VAL A 592 21.78 -9.65 23.09
N ALA A 593 22.89 -10.01 22.47
CA ALA A 593 23.67 -9.13 21.58
C ALA A 593 23.99 -7.74 22.14
N ASN A 594 24.38 -7.66 23.42
CA ASN A 594 24.66 -6.42 24.18
C ASN A 594 23.48 -5.43 24.26
N THR A 595 22.24 -5.83 23.92
CA THR A 595 21.07 -4.94 23.99
C THR A 595 20.66 -4.60 25.42
N ASP A 596 21.06 -5.43 26.38
CA ASP A 596 20.90 -5.21 27.82
C ASP A 596 21.88 -4.17 28.39
N MET A 597 22.92 -3.82 27.63
CA MET A 597 23.96 -2.86 28.04
C MET A 597 23.65 -1.44 27.53
N ALA A 598 24.16 -0.43 28.23
CA ALA A 598 24.08 0.96 27.76
C ALA A 598 24.85 1.13 26.43
N PRO A 599 24.34 1.89 25.45
CA PRO A 599 23.18 2.80 25.54
C PRO A 599 21.81 2.18 25.24
N VAL A 600 21.73 0.97 24.66
CA VAL A 600 20.43 0.33 24.32
C VAL A 600 19.58 0.09 25.58
N ASN A 601 20.23 -0.40 26.65
CA ASN A 601 19.68 -0.49 28.01
C ASN A 601 18.32 -1.20 28.13
N ALA A 602 18.07 -2.20 27.28
CA ALA A 602 16.89 -3.05 27.35
C ALA A 602 17.15 -4.22 28.30
N ALA A 603 17.13 -3.95 29.61
CA ALA A 603 17.37 -4.96 30.66
C ALA A 603 16.31 -6.08 30.69
N ASN A 604 15.15 -5.83 30.08
CA ASN A 604 14.03 -6.75 30.02
C ASN A 604 13.48 -6.88 28.59
N VAL A 605 12.74 -7.97 28.34
CA VAL A 605 12.03 -8.21 27.08
C VAL A 605 10.56 -8.59 27.32
N ASP A 606 9.75 -8.39 26.30
CA ASP A 606 8.37 -8.87 26.19
C ASP A 606 8.28 -9.93 25.08
N ILE A 607 7.53 -11.01 25.31
CA ILE A 607 7.41 -12.14 24.41
C ILE A 607 5.96 -12.29 23.96
N PHE A 608 5.77 -12.36 22.64
CA PHE A 608 4.45 -12.46 22.00
C PHE A 608 4.37 -13.67 21.07
N LEU A 609 3.16 -14.13 20.82
CA LEU A 609 2.86 -15.23 19.90
C LEU A 609 1.91 -14.78 18.78
N SER A 610 2.31 -15.13 17.57
CA SER A 610 1.48 -15.13 16.37
C SER A 610 0.97 -16.54 16.09
N VAL A 611 -0.24 -16.65 15.54
CA VAL A 611 -0.81 -17.89 15.03
C VAL A 611 -1.10 -17.85 13.53
N ASP A 612 -0.81 -16.73 12.87
CA ASP A 612 -1.09 -16.44 11.46
C ASP A 612 0.16 -16.41 10.57
N GLY A 613 1.30 -16.92 11.08
CA GLY A 613 2.55 -16.98 10.33
C GLY A 613 3.49 -15.78 10.57
N GLY A 614 3.18 -14.93 11.54
CA GLY A 614 4.02 -13.80 11.96
C GLY A 614 3.48 -12.42 11.57
N PHE A 615 2.26 -12.34 11.01
CA PHE A 615 1.67 -11.07 10.59
C PHE A 615 1.08 -10.28 11.76
N THR A 616 0.41 -10.97 12.70
CA THR A 616 -0.14 -10.36 13.90
C THR A 616 0.30 -11.10 15.17
N TYR A 617 0.37 -10.37 16.29
CA TYR A 617 0.84 -10.89 17.58
C TYR A 617 -0.20 -10.66 18.70
N PRO A 618 -1.38 -11.29 18.63
CA PRO A 618 -2.48 -11.03 19.56
C PRO A 618 -2.28 -11.63 20.96
N PHE A 619 -1.34 -12.55 21.14
CA PHE A 619 -1.10 -13.21 22.42
C PHE A 619 0.18 -12.70 23.08
N THR A 620 0.05 -12.05 24.23
CA THR A 620 1.17 -11.75 25.12
C THR A 620 1.49 -12.99 25.96
N LEU A 621 2.71 -13.50 25.85
CA LEU A 621 3.16 -14.71 26.55
C LEU A 621 3.90 -14.39 27.85
N ALA A 622 4.72 -13.35 27.83
CA ALA A 622 5.44 -12.84 29.00
C ALA A 622 5.76 -11.35 28.81
N THR A 623 5.84 -10.60 29.90
CA THR A 623 6.21 -9.17 29.88
C THR A 623 7.24 -8.87 30.95
N GLY A 624 8.23 -8.03 30.64
CA GLY A 624 9.25 -7.58 31.60
C GLY A 624 10.15 -8.69 32.13
N VAL A 625 10.37 -9.76 31.37
CA VAL A 625 11.31 -10.84 31.76
C VAL A 625 12.75 -10.41 31.53
N PRO A 626 13.75 -10.91 32.27
CA PRO A 626 15.16 -10.53 32.06
C PRO A 626 15.61 -10.75 30.61
N ASN A 627 16.39 -9.81 30.07
CA ASN A 627 17.03 -9.97 28.77
C ASN A 627 18.32 -10.80 28.90
N ASP A 628 18.20 -12.07 29.29
CA ASP A 628 19.32 -12.98 29.57
C ASP A 628 19.47 -14.13 28.55
N GLY A 629 18.63 -14.12 27.51
CA GLY A 629 18.71 -15.00 26.35
C GLY A 629 17.81 -16.22 26.39
N SER A 630 17.04 -16.45 27.46
CA SER A 630 16.11 -17.58 27.53
C SER A 630 14.95 -17.34 28.50
N GLU A 631 13.73 -17.68 28.08
CA GLU A 631 12.55 -17.67 28.95
C GLU A 631 11.66 -18.90 28.69
N THR A 632 11.00 -19.42 29.72
CA THR A 632 10.01 -20.49 29.55
C THR A 632 8.60 -19.91 29.66
N ILE A 633 7.90 -19.89 28.53
CA ILE A 633 6.58 -19.30 28.41
C ILE A 633 5.48 -20.37 28.43
N ALA A 634 4.29 -19.98 28.90
CA ALA A 634 3.08 -20.78 28.76
C ALA A 634 2.39 -20.43 27.44
N LEU A 635 2.10 -21.45 26.62
CA LEU A 635 1.39 -21.28 25.37
C LEU A 635 -0.12 -21.19 25.61
N PRO A 636 -0.86 -20.39 24.80
CA PRO A 636 -2.31 -20.37 24.88
C PRO A 636 -2.90 -21.73 24.47
N ASP A 637 -4.17 -21.94 24.83
CA ASP A 637 -4.91 -23.15 24.47
C ASP A 637 -5.41 -23.12 23.00
N THR A 638 -4.51 -22.79 22.07
CA THR A 638 -4.79 -22.64 20.64
C THR A 638 -3.83 -23.51 19.83
N ALA A 639 -4.36 -24.42 19.02
CA ALA A 639 -3.55 -25.22 18.10
C ALA A 639 -3.35 -24.48 16.76
N THR A 640 -2.14 -24.53 16.21
CA THR A 640 -1.80 -23.97 14.90
C THR A 640 -0.52 -24.61 14.34
N VAL A 641 -0.34 -24.56 13.02
CA VAL A 641 0.89 -24.99 12.32
C VAL A 641 1.70 -23.80 11.81
N THR A 642 1.24 -22.59 12.08
CA THR A 642 1.82 -21.32 11.61
C THR A 642 2.20 -20.42 12.79
N ALA A 643 2.63 -21.01 13.91
CA ALA A 643 3.02 -20.23 15.08
C ALA A 643 4.37 -19.53 14.84
N ARG A 644 4.48 -18.27 15.29
CA ARG A 644 5.73 -17.51 15.37
C ARG A 644 5.82 -16.82 16.73
N VAL A 645 7.02 -16.75 17.31
CA VAL A 645 7.27 -15.93 18.49
C VAL A 645 7.93 -14.62 18.09
N LYS A 646 7.61 -13.54 18.81
CA LYS A 646 8.29 -12.25 18.74
C LYS A 646 8.88 -11.96 20.12
N VAL A 647 10.14 -11.57 20.16
CA VAL A 647 10.80 -11.07 21.37
C VAL A 647 11.14 -9.59 21.12
N LYS A 648 10.65 -8.71 21.99
CA LYS A 648 10.78 -7.26 21.88
C LYS A 648 11.49 -6.71 23.12
N GLY A 649 12.40 -5.75 22.95
CA GLY A 649 12.99 -5.04 24.09
C GLY A 649 11.92 -4.28 24.88
N ALA A 650 11.77 -4.56 26.17
CA ALA A 650 10.77 -3.89 27.00
C ALA A 650 11.15 -2.40 27.15
N GLY A 651 10.20 -1.51 26.88
CA GLY A 651 10.44 -0.06 26.85
C GLY A 651 11.28 0.42 25.65
N ASN A 652 11.52 -0.44 24.66
CA ASN A 652 12.25 -0.11 23.42
C ASN A 652 11.41 -0.53 22.19
N ILE A 653 11.84 -0.15 21.00
CA ILE A 653 11.13 -0.37 19.73
C ILE A 653 11.70 -1.53 18.91
N PHE A 654 12.92 -2.00 19.21
CA PHE A 654 13.52 -3.12 18.49
C PHE A 654 12.87 -4.45 18.87
N PHE A 655 12.79 -5.36 17.91
CA PHE A 655 12.31 -6.72 18.13
C PHE A 655 12.90 -7.69 17.11
N ASN A 656 12.73 -8.97 17.37
CA ASN A 656 12.97 -10.01 16.38
C ASN A 656 11.91 -11.12 16.47
N VAL A 657 11.74 -11.86 15.37
CA VAL A 657 10.75 -12.93 15.26
C VAL A 657 11.43 -14.24 14.91
N SER A 658 10.88 -15.37 15.37
CA SER A 658 11.33 -16.70 14.92
C SER A 658 11.24 -16.80 13.39
N GLN A 659 12.28 -17.31 12.72
CA GLN A 659 12.41 -17.34 11.25
C GLN A 659 11.65 -18.47 10.56
N THR A 660 11.16 -19.46 11.32
CA THR A 660 10.31 -20.54 10.78
C THR A 660 9.03 -20.70 11.59
N ASN A 661 7.94 -21.10 10.93
CA ASN A 661 6.70 -21.50 11.60
C ASN A 661 6.98 -22.74 12.47
N PHE A 662 6.55 -22.74 13.73
CA PHE A 662 6.53 -23.94 14.56
C PHE A 662 5.10 -24.40 14.81
N LYS A 663 4.94 -25.61 15.36
CA LYS A 663 3.62 -26.24 15.56
C LYS A 663 3.18 -26.20 17.02
N ILE A 664 2.01 -25.62 17.28
CA ILE A 664 1.26 -25.84 18.52
C ILE A 664 0.21 -26.92 18.25
N TYR A 665 0.39 -28.11 18.81
CA TYR A 665 -0.49 -29.25 18.52
C TYR A 665 -1.47 -29.50 19.66
N ASP A 666 -2.61 -30.11 19.31
CA ASP A 666 -3.52 -30.64 20.31
C ASP A 666 -3.03 -32.03 20.77
N PRO A 667 -2.70 -32.22 22.06
CA PRO A 667 -2.26 -33.51 22.60
C PRO A 667 -3.27 -34.64 22.35
N ALA A 668 -4.57 -34.31 22.24
CA ALA A 668 -5.63 -35.26 21.95
C ALA A 668 -5.62 -35.75 20.48
N ASN A 669 -5.04 -34.97 19.57
CA ASN A 669 -4.92 -35.27 18.13
C ASN A 669 -3.49 -35.64 17.71
N GLY A 670 -2.60 -35.91 18.66
CA GLY A 670 -1.25 -36.38 18.39
C GLY A 670 -1.27 -37.71 17.63
N VAL A 671 -0.99 -37.69 16.33
CA VAL A 671 -0.69 -38.88 15.51
C VAL A 671 0.70 -39.44 15.84
N GLY A 672 1.09 -39.36 17.11
CA GLY A 672 2.16 -40.16 17.65
C GLY A 672 1.56 -41.50 18.03
N ILE A 673 1.98 -42.57 17.36
CA ILE A 673 1.92 -43.89 18.01
C ILE A 673 2.67 -43.68 19.32
N ARG A 674 1.96 -43.70 20.46
CA ARG A 674 2.61 -43.87 21.76
C ARG A 674 3.57 -45.02 21.56
N ASP A 675 4.88 -44.80 21.64
CA ASP A 675 5.85 -45.88 21.52
C ASP A 675 5.50 -46.85 22.65
N VAL A 676 4.77 -47.90 22.31
CA VAL A 676 4.12 -48.74 23.31
C VAL A 676 5.25 -49.52 23.95
N ALA A 677 5.26 -49.56 25.29
CA ALA A 677 6.26 -50.16 26.17
C ALA A 677 6.80 -51.57 25.77
N LEU A 678 6.22 -52.22 24.77
CA LEU A 678 6.67 -53.47 24.14
C LEU A 678 8.02 -53.38 23.43
N ASN A 679 8.42 -52.23 22.87
CA ASN A 679 9.60 -52.17 22.00
C ASN A 679 10.95 -52.47 22.69
N ASN A 680 11.06 -52.20 24.00
CA ASN A 680 12.30 -52.37 24.78
C ASN A 680 12.60 -53.83 25.20
N GLY A 681 11.69 -54.77 24.95
CA GLY A 681 11.84 -56.19 25.33
C GLY A 681 11.78 -57.18 24.17
N ILE A 682 11.69 -56.71 22.93
CA ILE A 682 11.50 -57.55 21.74
C ILE A 682 12.71 -57.45 20.81
N SER A 683 13.38 -58.56 20.54
CA SER A 683 14.43 -58.66 19.52
C SER A 683 14.07 -59.66 18.43
N VAL A 684 14.42 -59.33 17.18
CA VAL A 684 14.12 -60.11 15.98
C VAL A 684 15.42 -60.35 15.22
N TYR A 685 15.82 -61.61 15.03
CA TYR A 685 17.11 -61.95 14.44
C TYR A 685 17.15 -63.36 13.79
N PRO A 686 18.01 -63.59 12.79
CA PRO A 686 18.79 -62.58 12.08
C PRO A 686 17.88 -61.66 11.26
N ASN A 687 18.31 -60.42 11.05
CA ASN A 687 17.67 -59.49 10.12
C ASN A 687 18.80 -58.72 9.42
N PRO A 688 19.13 -59.05 8.15
CA PRO A 688 18.34 -59.86 7.21
C PRO A 688 18.30 -61.38 7.50
N ALA A 689 17.21 -62.05 7.12
CA ALA A 689 17.00 -63.50 7.29
C ALA A 689 16.90 -64.23 5.94
N LYS A 690 17.31 -65.51 5.89
CA LYS A 690 17.17 -66.37 4.70
C LYS A 690 16.10 -67.43 4.90
N ASP A 691 16.29 -68.32 5.87
CA ASP A 691 15.40 -69.48 6.07
C ASP A 691 14.45 -69.33 7.26
N LEU A 692 14.88 -68.65 8.32
CA LEU A 692 14.19 -68.56 9.61
C LEU A 692 14.43 -67.20 10.27
N ILE A 693 13.39 -66.65 10.91
CA ILE A 693 13.48 -65.51 11.82
C ILE A 693 13.18 -65.98 13.23
N ASN A 694 14.01 -65.61 14.20
CA ASN A 694 13.74 -65.79 15.62
C ASN A 694 13.27 -64.48 16.24
N ILE A 695 12.30 -64.58 17.15
CA ILE A 695 11.74 -63.49 17.91
C ILE A 695 11.91 -63.85 19.38
N LYS A 696 12.55 -62.97 20.14
CA LYS A 696 12.72 -63.09 21.58
C LYS A 696 11.97 -61.97 22.28
N ASN A 697 11.19 -62.33 23.29
CA ASN A 697 10.42 -61.47 24.15
C ASN A 697 10.89 -61.62 25.60
N THR A 698 11.44 -60.57 26.18
CA THR A 698 11.88 -60.53 27.58
C THR A 698 10.84 -59.92 28.52
N SER A 699 9.69 -59.46 28.01
CA SER A 699 8.62 -58.87 28.82
C SER A 699 7.79 -59.89 29.61
N GLY A 700 7.83 -61.17 29.24
CA GLY A 700 7.01 -62.23 29.85
C GLY A 700 5.53 -62.25 29.43
N SER A 701 5.05 -61.22 28.72
CA SER A 701 3.70 -61.16 28.17
C SER A 701 3.45 -62.19 27.06
N VAL A 702 2.20 -62.65 26.93
CA VAL A 702 1.75 -63.44 25.78
C VAL A 702 1.43 -62.50 24.62
N LEU A 703 2.20 -62.60 23.55
CA LEU A 703 2.08 -61.80 22.33
C LEU A 703 1.44 -62.62 21.21
N SER A 704 0.51 -62.00 20.49
CA SER A 704 0.07 -62.43 19.16
C SER A 704 0.98 -61.79 18.10
N LEU A 705 1.35 -62.58 17.10
CA LEU A 705 2.26 -62.22 16.03
C LEU A 705 1.53 -62.27 14.70
N SER A 706 1.80 -61.33 13.81
CA SER A 706 1.33 -61.35 12.42
C SER A 706 2.39 -60.78 11.49
N LEU A 707 2.81 -61.54 10.49
CA LEU A 707 3.76 -61.11 9.46
C LEU A 707 2.99 -60.69 8.22
N TYR A 708 3.31 -59.51 7.69
CA TYR A 708 2.70 -58.94 6.49
C TYR A 708 3.75 -58.66 5.41
N ASN A 709 3.36 -58.80 4.15
CA ASN A 709 4.16 -58.29 3.04
C ASN A 709 3.93 -56.78 2.84
N VAL A 710 4.70 -56.14 1.94
CA VAL A 710 4.58 -54.69 1.65
C VAL A 710 3.21 -54.26 1.11
N LEU A 711 2.42 -55.20 0.57
CA LEU A 711 1.05 -54.93 0.10
C LEU A 711 0.01 -55.03 1.23
N GLY A 712 0.43 -55.27 2.46
CA GLY A 712 -0.45 -55.39 3.63
C GLY A 712 -1.14 -56.75 3.76
N GLN A 713 -0.78 -57.74 2.94
CA GLN A 713 -1.34 -59.09 3.05
C GLN A 713 -0.68 -59.85 4.20
N LYS A 714 -1.49 -60.48 5.05
CA LYS A 714 -1.00 -61.32 6.16
C LYS A 714 -0.49 -62.65 5.62
N ILE A 715 0.80 -62.89 5.80
CA ILE A 715 1.51 -64.06 5.30
C ILE A 715 1.62 -65.14 6.39
N TRP A 716 1.72 -64.73 7.65
CA TRP A 716 1.84 -65.66 8.77
C TRP A 716 1.25 -65.06 10.05
N SER A 717 0.82 -65.91 10.98
CA SER A 717 0.44 -65.50 12.34
C SER A 717 0.72 -66.59 13.35
N GLY A 718 0.94 -66.21 14.60
CA GLY A 718 1.17 -67.13 15.71
C GLY A 718 1.10 -66.43 17.06
N PHE A 719 1.44 -67.15 18.14
CA PHE A 719 1.53 -66.60 19.49
C PHE A 719 2.86 -66.97 20.12
N MET A 720 3.35 -66.13 21.03
CA MET A 720 4.59 -66.38 21.76
C MET A 720 4.52 -65.80 23.17
N THR A 721 5.30 -66.38 24.10
CA THR A 721 5.49 -65.81 25.44
C THR A 721 6.92 -65.35 25.64
N GLN A 722 7.91 -66.19 25.29
CA GLN A 722 9.33 -65.85 25.40
C GLN A 722 10.06 -65.93 24.06
N ASN A 723 9.93 -67.02 23.30
CA ASN A 723 10.60 -67.15 22.00
C ASN A 723 9.63 -67.71 20.96
N SER A 724 9.81 -67.32 19.71
CA SER A 724 9.13 -67.88 18.54
C SER A 724 10.06 -67.87 17.35
N ALA A 725 9.86 -68.82 16.44
CA ALA A 725 10.60 -68.89 15.18
C ALA A 725 9.61 -68.94 14.01
N ILE A 726 9.85 -68.13 12.99
CA ILE A 726 9.01 -68.04 11.79
C ILE A 726 9.83 -68.57 10.60
N PRO A 727 9.43 -69.68 9.96
CA PRO A 727 10.05 -70.16 8.74
C PRO A 727 9.70 -69.22 7.58
N VAL A 728 10.72 -68.69 6.93
CA VAL A 728 10.60 -67.70 5.84
C VAL A 728 11.31 -68.10 4.55
N GLY A 729 11.98 -69.25 4.52
CA GLY A 729 12.73 -69.71 3.34
C GLY A 729 11.90 -69.92 2.06
N ASN A 730 10.58 -70.04 2.18
CA ASN A 730 9.66 -70.16 1.04
C ASN A 730 9.02 -68.81 0.63
N LEU A 731 9.37 -67.71 1.30
CA LEU A 731 8.86 -66.38 0.98
C LEU A 731 9.78 -65.65 0.01
N SER A 732 9.21 -64.80 -0.84
CA SER A 732 9.99 -64.01 -1.79
C SER A 732 10.90 -63.02 -1.04
N ARG A 733 12.11 -62.81 -1.56
CA ARG A 733 13.05 -61.80 -1.07
C ARG A 733 12.41 -60.41 -1.06
N GLY A 734 12.63 -59.63 0.00
CA GLY A 734 12.02 -58.32 0.15
C GLY A 734 11.79 -57.92 1.60
N ILE A 735 11.08 -56.81 1.80
CA ILE A 735 10.76 -56.26 3.13
C ILE A 735 9.40 -56.79 3.59
N TYR A 736 9.32 -57.15 4.87
CA TYR A 736 8.11 -57.60 5.54
C TYR A 736 7.95 -56.87 6.88
N TYR A 737 6.72 -56.81 7.37
CA TYR A 737 6.39 -56.17 8.64
C TYR A 737 5.82 -57.18 9.63
N LEU A 738 6.52 -57.39 10.74
CA LEU A 738 6.06 -58.21 11.85
C LEU A 738 5.35 -57.34 12.87
N GLN A 739 4.04 -57.52 12.99
CA GLN A 739 3.22 -56.93 14.03
C GLN A 739 3.17 -57.85 15.24
N LEU A 740 3.41 -57.29 16.43
CA LEU A 740 3.28 -57.94 17.73
C LEU A 740 2.19 -57.24 18.52
N ASN A 741 1.30 -57.99 19.15
CA ASN A 741 0.20 -57.45 19.96
C ASN A 741 0.05 -58.23 21.27
N ASP A 742 0.24 -57.56 22.40
CA ASP A 742 0.04 -58.14 23.73
C ASP A 742 -1.44 -58.50 23.92
N THR A 743 -1.69 -59.77 24.21
CA THR A 743 -3.03 -60.33 24.29
C THR A 743 -3.82 -59.86 25.52
N HIS A 744 -3.14 -59.31 26.53
CA HIS A 744 -3.77 -58.81 27.75
C HIS A 744 -3.89 -57.28 27.75
N SER A 745 -2.80 -56.57 27.45
CA SER A 745 -2.80 -55.10 27.49
C SER A 745 -3.28 -54.43 26.19
N GLY A 746 -3.38 -55.18 25.07
CA GLY A 746 -3.72 -54.65 23.75
C GLY A 746 -2.63 -53.76 23.14
N ALA A 747 -1.46 -53.69 23.79
CA ALA A 747 -0.29 -52.97 23.35
C ALA A 747 0.26 -53.55 22.03
N LYS A 748 0.70 -52.70 21.09
CA LYS A 748 1.19 -53.12 19.77
C LYS A 748 2.59 -52.61 19.46
N ALA A 749 3.38 -53.43 18.76
CA ALA A 749 4.68 -53.05 18.18
C ALA A 749 4.79 -53.59 16.75
N VAL A 750 5.58 -52.92 15.89
CA VAL A 750 5.87 -53.39 14.53
C VAL A 750 7.38 -53.37 14.30
N LYS A 751 7.94 -54.46 13.77
CA LYS A 751 9.34 -54.57 13.36
C LYS A 751 9.42 -54.82 11.85
N SER A 752 10.29 -54.09 11.15
CA SER A 752 10.63 -54.38 9.76
C SER A 752 11.62 -55.54 9.68
N ILE A 753 11.43 -56.43 8.72
CA ILE A 753 12.27 -57.60 8.49
C ILE A 753 12.62 -57.70 7.02
N THR A 754 13.89 -57.90 6.73
CA THR A 754 14.42 -58.05 5.37
C THR A 754 14.73 -59.52 5.10
N LEU A 755 14.15 -60.08 4.05
CA LEU A 755 14.43 -61.45 3.58
C LEU A 755 15.40 -61.43 2.38
N GLN A 756 16.43 -62.27 2.43
CA GLN A 756 17.51 -62.37 1.42
C GLN A 756 17.62 -63.74 0.77
#